data_AF-A0A672SBL6-F1
#
_entry.id   AF-A0A672SBL6-F1
#
_cell.length_a   1.000
_cell.length_b   1.000
_cell.length_c   1.000
_cell.angle_alpha   90.00
_cell.angle_beta   90.00
_cell.angle_gamma   90.00
#
_symmetry.space_group_name_H-M   'P 1'
#
loop_
_entity.id
_entity.type
_entity.pdbx_description
1 polymer ?
#
loop_
_entity_poly.entity_id
_entity_poly.type
_entity_poly.pdbx_seq_one_letter_code
_entity_poly.pdbx_strand_id
1 'polypeptide(L)'
;LADPLLIILTCRDDNSVFDLFELVQVPRKNHGVTLVKGDDPYSPAYKILNPDLIPPVPESAFRDLIDSIHAERGFLLLVNFKQFKHTRGSLLTVEKKDGSGPVFEIVSNGKANTLDIVFSTENKQQVVSIEEADLAVGHWKNITLFVQEDRVQFYVGCEEVNTAELDASIQTILTQETPGVASLRIGKGAVKDRFMGVLQNVRFVFGTTLEAILRNKGCQNCECNAHLQMICGFSCEDLAAMFKELKGLGVVVQELSNELRKVVNDLNENCNVECGNSATVCRKISCPLIPCANATVPDGECCPRSSDSAEDGWSPWSEWTHCSVSCGRGIQQRGRSCDRINNNCEGTSVQTRDCYLQECDKRFKQDGSWSHWSPWSSCSVTCGAGVITRIRLCNSPTPQMEGKDCQGEGRQTERCEKSPCPINGGWGPWSPWDTCSATCGGGVQNRKRLCNNPVPVYGGKDCVGDAKAKQLCNKQACPIDGCLSNPCFGGAQCTSFPDGSWKCGKCPTGYTGNGINCKDINECKEVPNACFEFNGVHRCENTVPGYNCLPCPTRYTGPQPFGRGVEDAASKKQVCTPRNPCLDGSHDCNKNARCNYLGHFSDPMYRCECKPGFAGNGLICGEDTDLDGWPNADLVCVENATYHCKKDNCPNLPNSGQEDYDKDGIGDACDNDDDDDGIPDDRDNCPLIFNPRQYDYDRDDVGDRCDNCPYNSNPDQTDTDNNGEGDACAVDIDGDGILNENDNCPYLYNVDQKDTDLDGVGDQCDNCPLEHNSDQLDSDSDRVGDKCDSNQDIDEDGHQNNLDNCPYIPNANQADHDKDGKGDACDYDDDNDGIPDDKDNCRLVPNPDQLDSDGDGRGDACKDDFDQDNVLDIYDVCPENFDISETDFRKFQMVPLDPKGTSQIDPNWVVRHQGKELVQTVNCDPGIAVGFDEFNSVDFSGTFFINTDRDDDYAGFVFGYQSSSRFYVVMWKQITQTYWSSTPTKAQGYSGLSIKVVNSTTGPGEHLRNALWHTGDTPGQVRTLWHDPKNVGWKDFTAYRWHLTHRPRTGHIRVVMYEGKKIMADSGRIYDKTYTGGRLGLFVFSQEMVYFSDLKYECRDV
;
A
#
# COMPACT_ATOMS: atom_id res chain seq x y z
N LEU A 1 -9.66 22.56 6.87
CA LEU A 1 -8.23 22.43 6.47
C LEU A 1 -7.45 22.09 7.73
N ALA A 2 -7.50 20.81 8.11
CA ALA A 2 -6.77 20.27 9.25
C ALA A 2 -5.35 19.82 8.81
N ASP A 3 -4.59 19.29 9.77
CA ASP A 3 -3.26 18.74 9.58
C ASP A 3 -3.33 17.33 8.94
N PRO A 4 -2.50 16.97 7.94
CA PRO A 4 -2.44 15.61 7.42
C PRO A 4 -2.04 14.54 8.45
N LEU A 5 -1.53 14.93 9.62
CA LEU A 5 -1.29 14.03 10.77
C LEU A 5 -2.56 13.73 11.60
N LEU A 6 -3.73 14.25 11.23
CA LEU A 6 -4.96 14.22 12.03
C LEU A 6 -6.13 13.47 11.34
N ILE A 7 -5.84 12.35 10.66
CA ILE A 7 -6.86 11.53 9.96
C ILE A 7 -6.72 10.02 10.29
N ILE A 8 -6.31 9.70 11.52
CA ILE A 8 -6.30 8.31 12.08
C ILE A 8 -6.90 8.28 13.51
N LEU A 9 -7.24 9.43 14.11
CA LEU A 9 -7.78 9.51 15.48
C LEU A 9 -9.10 10.29 15.54
N THR A 10 -10.19 9.61 15.15
CA THR A 10 -11.58 9.97 15.48
C THR A 10 -12.46 8.71 15.53
N CYS A 11 -12.17 7.75 16.43
CA CYS A 11 -13.11 6.71 16.95
C CYS A 11 -12.45 5.75 17.97
N ARG A 12 -11.86 6.30 19.04
CA ARG A 12 -11.56 5.63 20.33
C ARG A 12 -11.10 6.72 21.32
N ASP A 13 -11.24 6.50 22.62
CA ASP A 13 -10.80 7.47 23.63
C ASP A 13 -9.26 7.66 23.61
N ASP A 14 -8.82 8.92 23.66
CA ASP A 14 -7.45 9.35 23.39
C ASP A 14 -6.44 8.93 24.49
N ASN A 15 -5.91 7.71 24.40
CA ASN A 15 -4.79 7.22 25.24
C ASN A 15 -3.56 6.73 24.43
N SER A 16 -3.57 6.76 23.10
CA SER A 16 -2.50 6.18 22.27
C SER A 16 -1.29 7.10 21.99
N VAL A 17 -1.39 8.41 22.26
CA VAL A 17 -0.34 9.39 21.96
C VAL A 17 -0.12 10.39 23.09
N PHE A 18 1.08 10.41 23.67
CA PHE A 18 1.45 11.32 24.76
C PHE A 18 2.45 12.38 24.27
N ASP A 19 1.97 13.55 23.81
CA ASP A 19 2.85 14.72 23.53
C ASP A 19 3.24 15.42 24.83
N LEU A 20 4.51 15.29 25.23
CA LEU A 20 4.98 15.81 26.50
C LEU A 20 4.87 17.34 26.59
N PHE A 21 4.89 18.09 25.47
CA PHE A 21 4.75 19.55 25.52
C PHE A 21 3.30 20.00 25.76
N GLU A 22 2.33 19.20 25.36
CA GLU A 22 0.91 19.45 25.60
C GLU A 22 0.56 19.12 27.06
N LEU A 23 1.03 17.97 27.56
CA LEU A 23 0.87 17.56 28.97
C LEU A 23 1.52 18.55 29.96
N VAL A 24 2.65 19.17 29.59
CA VAL A 24 3.42 20.09 30.46
C VAL A 24 2.96 21.56 30.36
N GLN A 25 2.16 21.93 29.36
CA GLN A 25 1.57 23.26 29.15
C GLN A 25 2.55 24.45 29.35
N VAL A 26 3.68 24.44 28.61
CA VAL A 26 4.80 25.38 28.80
C VAL A 26 4.34 26.87 28.81
N PRO A 27 4.57 27.63 29.90
CA PRO A 27 4.08 29.00 30.04
C PRO A 27 4.55 29.98 28.95
N ARG A 28 3.60 30.63 28.27
CA ARG A 28 3.82 31.53 27.11
C ARG A 28 4.74 32.76 27.32
N LYS A 29 5.32 32.98 28.51
CA LYS A 29 6.16 34.14 28.84
C LYS A 29 7.40 33.85 29.75
N ASN A 30 8.00 32.66 29.67
CA ASN A 30 9.25 32.38 30.41
C ASN A 30 10.53 32.89 29.68
N HIS A 31 11.35 33.68 30.36
CA HIS A 31 12.65 34.15 29.84
C HIS A 31 13.72 33.05 29.93
N GLY A 32 13.62 32.07 29.03
CA GLY A 32 14.57 30.95 28.91
C GLY A 32 14.02 29.72 28.20
N VAL A 33 12.70 29.66 27.97
CA VAL A 33 12.05 28.73 27.03
C VAL A 33 11.08 29.55 26.19
N THR A 34 11.30 29.62 24.88
CA THR A 34 10.55 30.52 23.98
C THR A 34 10.01 29.77 22.78
N LEU A 35 8.71 29.92 22.49
CA LEU A 35 8.08 29.41 21.28
C LEU A 35 8.76 30.03 20.04
N VAL A 36 9.06 29.19 19.06
CA VAL A 36 9.67 29.55 17.77
C VAL A 36 8.96 28.81 16.63
N LYS A 37 9.23 29.16 15.37
CA LYS A 37 8.78 28.33 14.24
C LYS A 37 9.61 27.05 14.17
N GLY A 38 8.92 25.92 14.08
CA GLY A 38 9.49 24.58 13.97
C GLY A 38 10.02 24.21 12.58
N ASP A 39 10.28 22.91 12.41
CA ASP A 39 10.46 22.28 11.10
C ASP A 39 9.07 21.96 10.50
N ASP A 40 8.26 21.24 11.30
CA ASP A 40 6.82 21.13 11.14
C ASP A 40 6.15 22.52 11.40
N PRO A 41 5.27 23.00 10.50
CA PRO A 41 4.62 24.30 10.63
C PRO A 41 3.30 24.30 11.40
N TYR A 42 2.75 23.14 11.76
CA TYR A 42 1.44 23.01 12.42
C TYR A 42 1.56 22.86 13.95
N SER A 43 2.63 22.21 14.43
CA SER A 43 2.91 21.99 15.86
C SER A 43 3.81 23.06 16.53
N PRO A 44 3.79 23.20 17.86
CA PRO A 44 4.61 24.16 18.59
C PRO A 44 6.07 23.70 18.78
N ALA A 45 7.04 24.54 18.42
CA ALA A 45 8.46 24.31 18.67
C ALA A 45 9.02 25.23 19.77
N TYR A 46 9.76 24.66 20.72
CA TYR A 46 10.28 25.35 21.89
C TYR A 46 11.80 25.47 21.83
N LYS A 47 12.29 26.71 21.73
CA LYS A 47 13.73 27.01 21.87
C LYS A 47 14.09 27.06 23.36
N ILE A 48 15.03 26.21 23.76
CA ILE A 48 15.41 26.00 25.16
C ILE A 48 16.80 26.61 25.41
N LEU A 49 16.84 27.51 26.38
CA LEU A 49 18.06 28.14 26.92
C LEU A 49 18.25 27.81 28.41
N ASN A 50 17.17 27.49 29.12
CA ASN A 50 17.21 26.89 30.46
C ASN A 50 16.08 25.87 30.64
N PRO A 51 16.35 24.55 30.61
CA PRO A 51 15.32 23.52 30.73
C PRO A 51 14.73 23.41 32.14
N ASP A 52 15.35 23.98 33.17
CA ASP A 52 14.76 24.03 34.53
C ASP A 52 13.42 24.80 34.57
N LEU A 53 13.13 25.61 33.55
CA LEU A 53 11.88 26.38 33.39
C LEU A 53 10.74 25.58 32.73
N ILE A 54 11.00 24.33 32.34
CA ILE A 54 9.99 23.38 31.87
C ILE A 54 9.50 22.58 33.09
N PRO A 55 8.21 22.61 33.46
CA PRO A 55 7.67 21.77 34.52
C PRO A 55 7.93 20.27 34.29
N PRO A 56 7.87 19.42 35.32
CA PRO A 56 7.72 17.98 35.10
C PRO A 56 6.36 17.66 34.43
N VAL A 57 6.27 16.51 33.79
CA VAL A 57 4.98 15.93 33.35
C VAL A 57 4.10 15.70 34.60
N PRO A 58 2.77 15.94 34.54
CA PRO A 58 1.86 15.65 35.65
C PRO A 58 1.94 14.18 36.10
N GLU A 59 1.79 13.92 37.39
CA GLU A 59 1.99 12.57 37.95
C GLU A 59 0.92 11.55 37.50
N SER A 60 -0.30 12.01 37.18
CA SER A 60 -1.31 11.18 36.52
C SER A 60 -0.87 10.79 35.11
N ALA A 61 -0.67 11.77 34.22
CA ALA A 61 -0.23 11.54 32.85
C ALA A 61 1.12 10.79 32.73
N PHE A 62 1.95 10.80 33.78
CA PHE A 62 3.14 9.97 33.85
C PHE A 62 2.85 8.53 34.33
N ARG A 63 1.84 8.30 35.19
CA ARG A 63 1.32 6.94 35.46
C ARG A 63 0.66 6.37 34.21
N ASP A 64 -0.26 7.09 33.60
CA ASP A 64 -0.99 6.66 32.40
C ASP A 64 -0.01 6.24 31.26
N LEU A 65 1.10 6.99 31.12
CA LEU A 65 2.22 6.67 30.22
C LEU A 65 3.02 5.43 30.63
N ILE A 66 3.28 5.21 31.93
CA ILE A 66 3.95 3.99 32.41
C ILE A 66 3.05 2.77 32.21
N ASP A 67 1.76 2.87 32.48
CA ASP A 67 0.81 1.76 32.33
C ASP A 67 0.72 1.35 30.84
N SER A 68 0.75 2.32 29.92
CA SER A 68 0.90 2.06 28.47
C SER A 68 2.20 1.34 28.11
N ILE A 69 3.34 1.71 28.73
CA ILE A 69 4.65 1.05 28.50
C ILE A 69 4.67 -0.39 29.03
N HIS A 70 3.91 -0.70 30.09
CA HIS A 70 3.76 -2.06 30.60
C HIS A 70 2.87 -2.90 29.69
N ALA A 71 1.71 -2.38 29.27
CA ALA A 71 0.80 -3.07 28.37
C ALA A 71 1.44 -3.42 27.01
N GLU A 72 2.12 -2.46 26.39
CA GLU A 72 2.74 -2.60 25.06
C GLU A 72 4.18 -3.17 25.12
N ARG A 73 4.64 -3.54 26.33
CA ARG A 73 6.01 -4.01 26.63
C ARG A 73 7.15 -3.11 26.09
N GLY A 74 6.86 -1.85 25.80
CA GLY A 74 7.71 -1.01 24.94
C GLY A 74 7.15 0.39 24.70
N PHE A 75 7.76 1.14 23.78
CA PHE A 75 7.23 2.39 23.24
C PHE A 75 7.90 2.81 21.92
N LEU A 76 7.17 3.60 21.12
CA LEU A 76 7.73 4.39 20.01
C LEU A 76 7.90 5.85 20.45
N LEU A 77 9.15 6.32 20.57
CA LEU A 77 9.48 7.70 20.90
C LEU A 77 9.84 8.49 19.63
N LEU A 78 9.05 9.53 19.35
CA LEU A 78 9.31 10.51 18.29
C LEU A 78 9.86 11.80 18.89
N VAL A 79 10.89 12.37 18.27
CA VAL A 79 11.43 13.69 18.64
C VAL A 79 11.91 14.45 17.40
N ASN A 80 11.39 15.66 17.18
CA ASN A 80 11.92 16.62 16.20
C ASN A 80 12.79 17.66 16.93
N PHE A 81 14.08 17.75 16.60
CA PHE A 81 14.99 18.62 17.35
C PHE A 81 16.13 19.25 16.55
N LYS A 82 16.66 20.36 17.08
CA LYS A 82 17.76 21.13 16.50
C LYS A 82 18.76 21.55 17.58
N GLN A 83 19.69 20.67 17.87
CA GLN A 83 20.71 20.83 18.91
C GLN A 83 21.92 21.64 18.43
N PHE A 84 22.53 22.42 19.32
CA PHE A 84 23.75 23.18 19.01
C PHE A 84 24.97 22.27 18.78
N LYS A 85 25.84 22.68 17.83
CA LYS A 85 27.00 21.90 17.38
C LYS A 85 27.91 21.44 18.52
N HIS A 86 28.21 20.14 18.56
CA HIS A 86 29.09 19.47 19.52
C HIS A 86 28.71 19.66 21.02
N THR A 87 27.42 19.84 21.30
CA THR A 87 26.90 19.81 22.68
C THR A 87 26.45 18.40 23.08
N ARG A 88 26.37 18.13 24.40
CA ARG A 88 25.73 16.95 24.99
C ARG A 88 24.55 17.44 25.81
N GLY A 89 23.39 16.76 25.73
CA GLY A 89 22.19 17.13 26.47
C GLY A 89 21.10 16.07 26.38
N SER A 90 20.38 15.85 27.48
CA SER A 90 19.23 14.96 27.56
C SER A 90 18.06 15.48 26.73
N LEU A 91 17.43 14.62 25.94
CA LEU A 91 16.15 14.88 25.27
C LEU A 91 14.99 14.72 26.26
N LEU A 92 15.01 13.64 27.06
CA LEU A 92 14.11 13.39 28.18
C LEU A 92 14.80 12.62 29.30
N THR A 93 14.30 12.80 30.53
CA THR A 93 14.83 12.16 31.75
C THR A 93 13.72 11.88 32.75
N VAL A 94 13.68 10.66 33.28
CA VAL A 94 12.95 10.30 34.51
C VAL A 94 13.90 10.51 35.69
N GLU A 95 13.85 11.67 36.35
CA GLU A 95 14.73 11.98 37.49
C GLU A 95 14.10 11.54 38.82
N LYS A 96 14.85 10.83 39.67
CA LYS A 96 14.37 10.42 41.00
C LYS A 96 14.12 11.65 41.88
N LYS A 97 12.99 11.69 42.59
CA LYS A 97 12.54 12.82 43.42
C LYS A 97 13.49 13.11 44.60
N ASP A 98 14.33 12.16 44.98
CA ASP A 98 15.39 12.29 45.99
C ASP A 98 16.69 12.94 45.48
N GLY A 99 16.85 13.08 44.15
CA GLY A 99 18.05 13.59 43.51
C GLY A 99 19.22 12.60 43.41
N SER A 100 18.99 11.30 43.61
CA SER A 100 20.04 10.27 43.55
C SER A 100 20.55 9.97 42.14
N GLY A 101 19.74 10.21 41.10
CA GLY A 101 20.11 10.03 39.69
C GLY A 101 18.90 9.91 38.75
N PRO A 102 19.13 9.58 37.47
CA PRO A 102 18.06 9.18 36.56
C PRO A 102 17.65 7.73 36.81
N VAL A 103 16.35 7.44 36.70
CA VAL A 103 15.86 6.08 36.47
C VAL A 103 16.16 5.69 35.02
N PHE A 104 15.83 6.59 34.09
CA PHE A 104 16.02 6.47 32.65
C PHE A 104 16.27 7.87 32.05
N GLU A 105 17.24 8.01 31.14
CA GLU A 105 17.65 9.29 30.52
C GLU A 105 18.21 9.05 29.12
N ILE A 106 17.69 9.77 28.11
CA ILE A 106 18.11 9.66 26.71
C ILE A 106 18.94 10.90 26.34
N VAL A 107 20.23 10.73 26.06
CA VAL A 107 21.20 11.83 25.88
C VAL A 107 21.74 11.87 24.45
N SER A 108 21.50 12.96 23.73
CA SER A 108 22.17 13.22 22.45
C SER A 108 23.55 13.82 22.71
N ASN A 109 24.61 13.07 22.38
CA ASN A 109 25.99 13.33 22.78
C ASN A 109 26.90 13.68 21.58
N GLY A 110 26.77 14.93 21.12
CA GLY A 110 27.57 15.51 20.03
C GLY A 110 29.07 15.62 20.23
N LYS A 111 29.62 15.13 21.35
CA LYS A 111 31.07 15.06 21.60
C LYS A 111 31.66 13.69 21.29
N ALA A 112 30.89 12.62 21.55
CA ALA A 112 31.22 11.25 21.16
C ALA A 112 30.61 10.85 19.81
N ASN A 113 29.63 11.64 19.33
CA ASN A 113 28.75 11.32 18.20
C ASN A 113 27.81 10.13 18.47
N THR A 114 27.36 10.01 19.73
CA THR A 114 26.49 8.93 20.19
C THR A 114 25.10 9.43 20.58
N LEU A 115 24.12 8.51 20.58
CA LEU A 115 22.96 8.59 21.47
C LEU A 115 23.27 7.69 22.69
N ASP A 116 23.35 8.28 23.89
CA ASP A 116 23.56 7.52 25.13
C ASP A 116 22.19 7.29 25.80
N ILE A 117 21.81 6.03 26.02
CA ILE A 117 20.68 5.63 26.85
C ILE A 117 21.23 5.25 28.23
N VAL A 118 20.78 5.95 29.26
CA VAL A 118 21.30 5.87 30.62
C VAL A 118 20.20 5.41 31.56
N PHE A 119 20.39 4.30 32.27
CA PHE A 119 19.38 3.76 33.18
C PHE A 119 20.00 3.25 34.48
N SER A 120 19.15 3.01 35.50
CA SER A 120 19.59 2.56 36.83
C SER A 120 18.81 1.33 37.30
N THR A 121 19.44 0.16 37.24
CA THR A 121 18.95 -1.06 37.90
C THR A 121 19.35 -1.06 39.38
N GLU A 122 18.86 -2.02 40.18
CA GLU A 122 19.14 -2.10 41.63
C GLU A 122 20.65 -2.11 41.96
N ASN A 123 21.47 -2.70 41.09
CA ASN A 123 22.88 -2.96 41.36
C ASN A 123 23.83 -1.91 40.74
N LYS A 124 23.41 -1.14 39.73
CA LYS A 124 24.27 -0.13 39.09
C LYS A 124 23.51 0.85 38.18
N GLN A 125 24.13 2.00 37.93
CA GLN A 125 23.84 2.80 36.73
C GLN A 125 24.55 2.20 35.50
N GLN A 126 23.81 2.01 34.42
CA GLN A 126 24.23 1.47 33.13
C GLN A 126 24.10 2.54 32.03
N VAL A 127 24.89 2.38 30.96
CA VAL A 127 24.93 3.29 29.80
C VAL A 127 25.14 2.47 28.54
N VAL A 128 24.18 2.54 27.62
CA VAL A 128 24.26 1.96 26.27
C VAL A 128 24.40 3.10 25.27
N SER A 129 25.47 3.12 24.49
CA SER A 129 25.78 4.21 23.55
C SER A 129 25.72 3.71 22.10
N ILE A 130 24.75 4.23 21.34
CA ILE A 130 24.61 4.00 19.90
C ILE A 130 25.56 4.96 19.17
N GLU A 131 26.57 4.43 18.47
CA GLU A 131 27.56 5.21 17.73
C GLU A 131 27.03 5.77 16.38
N GLU A 132 27.80 6.66 15.76
CA GLU A 132 27.53 7.30 14.44
C GLU A 132 26.18 8.05 14.29
N ALA A 133 25.55 8.44 15.41
CA ALA A 133 24.20 9.03 15.45
C ALA A 133 24.05 10.42 14.76
N ASP A 134 25.14 11.17 14.61
CA ASP A 134 25.22 12.42 13.82
C ASP A 134 24.18 13.52 14.19
N LEU A 135 23.74 13.55 15.44
CA LEU A 135 22.58 14.34 15.90
C LEU A 135 22.87 15.83 16.13
N ALA A 136 23.97 16.13 16.81
CA ALA A 136 24.30 17.49 17.24
C ALA A 136 24.98 18.31 16.12
N VAL A 137 24.38 18.33 14.93
CA VAL A 137 24.92 18.98 13.72
C VAL A 137 24.40 20.40 13.49
N GLY A 138 23.50 20.94 14.32
CA GLY A 138 22.94 22.29 14.16
C GLY A 138 21.92 22.45 13.03
N HIS A 139 21.51 21.34 12.40
CA HIS A 139 20.35 21.22 11.51
C HIS A 139 19.19 20.58 12.27
N TRP A 140 17.99 20.54 11.68
CA TRP A 140 16.91 19.74 12.24
C TRP A 140 17.22 18.25 12.04
N LYS A 141 16.84 17.44 13.04
CA LYS A 141 16.85 15.98 13.04
C LYS A 141 15.48 15.52 13.53
N ASN A 142 14.86 14.62 12.79
CA ASN A 142 13.68 13.85 13.18
C ASN A 142 14.20 12.47 13.57
N ILE A 143 13.88 11.97 14.75
CA ILE A 143 14.28 10.62 15.18
C ILE A 143 13.06 9.74 15.49
N THR A 144 13.23 8.44 15.29
CA THR A 144 12.42 7.40 15.93
C THR A 144 13.36 6.62 16.84
N LEU A 145 12.97 6.41 18.09
CA LEU A 145 13.56 5.39 18.96
C LEU A 145 12.45 4.39 19.26
N PHE A 146 12.60 3.15 18.80
CA PHE A 146 11.72 2.04 19.16
C PHE A 146 12.38 1.27 20.29
N VAL A 147 11.67 1.06 21.40
CA VAL A 147 12.12 0.29 22.55
C VAL A 147 11.09 -0.80 22.79
N GLN A 148 11.49 -2.07 22.79
CA GLN A 148 10.60 -3.22 22.98
C GLN A 148 11.34 -4.27 23.83
N GLU A 149 10.79 -4.55 25.01
CA GLU A 149 11.44 -5.30 26.09
C GLU A 149 12.85 -4.75 26.40
N ASP A 150 13.92 -5.45 26.02
CA ASP A 150 15.33 -5.01 26.19
C ASP A 150 15.97 -4.48 24.90
N ARG A 151 15.31 -4.58 23.74
CA ARG A 151 15.86 -4.16 22.43
C ARG A 151 15.52 -2.71 22.12
N VAL A 152 16.47 -2.02 21.48
CA VAL A 152 16.33 -0.63 21.07
C VAL A 152 16.80 -0.41 19.63
N GLN A 153 15.90 -0.02 18.74
CA GLN A 153 16.21 0.35 17.36
C GLN A 153 16.18 1.86 17.16
N PHE A 154 17.19 2.41 16.47
CA PHE A 154 17.35 3.86 16.34
C PHE A 154 17.42 4.35 14.89
N TYR A 155 16.47 5.22 14.53
CA TYR A 155 16.33 5.78 13.18
C TYR A 155 16.51 7.30 13.18
N VAL A 156 17.20 7.80 12.16
CA VAL A 156 17.36 9.22 11.88
C VAL A 156 16.69 9.55 10.56
N GLY A 157 15.52 10.19 10.63
CA GLY A 157 14.62 10.41 9.50
C GLY A 157 14.02 9.09 9.00
N CYS A 158 14.75 8.46 8.09
CA CYS A 158 14.37 7.26 7.35
C CYS A 158 15.45 6.18 7.30
N GLU A 159 16.64 6.46 7.81
CA GLU A 159 17.78 5.55 7.83
C GLU A 159 17.90 4.94 9.23
N GLU A 160 18.01 3.61 9.33
CA GLU A 160 18.43 2.95 10.56
C GLU A 160 19.90 3.30 10.80
N VAL A 161 20.23 3.77 12.00
CA VAL A 161 21.61 4.03 12.40
C VAL A 161 22.21 2.77 13.03
N ASN A 162 21.49 2.18 13.98
CA ASN A 162 21.85 0.91 14.61
C ASN A 162 20.70 0.36 15.46
N THR A 163 20.86 -0.89 15.88
CA THR A 163 20.09 -1.55 16.93
C THR A 163 21.02 -1.88 18.10
N ALA A 164 20.53 -1.81 19.34
CA ALA A 164 21.27 -2.08 20.57
C ALA A 164 20.40 -2.77 21.63
N GLU A 165 21.03 -3.49 22.56
CA GLU A 165 20.38 -4.24 23.64
C GLU A 165 20.66 -3.56 25.00
N LEU A 166 19.69 -3.64 25.91
CA LEU A 166 19.77 -3.16 27.29
C LEU A 166 20.06 -4.34 28.24
N ASP A 167 20.86 -4.13 29.28
CA ASP A 167 21.12 -5.15 30.32
C ASP A 167 19.86 -5.52 31.18
N ALA A 168 18.68 -4.94 30.90
CA ALA A 168 17.40 -5.16 31.57
C ALA A 168 16.23 -4.63 30.72
N SER A 169 15.04 -5.23 30.82
CA SER A 169 13.87 -4.81 30.03
C SER A 169 13.29 -3.47 30.51
N ILE A 170 12.64 -2.73 29.61
CA ILE A 170 12.10 -1.40 29.89
C ILE A 170 11.04 -1.38 31.00
N GLN A 171 10.23 -2.45 31.15
CA GLN A 171 9.25 -2.56 32.24
C GLN A 171 9.94 -2.67 33.62
N THR A 172 11.09 -3.37 33.70
CA THR A 172 11.87 -3.50 34.94
C THR A 172 12.67 -2.24 35.27
N ILE A 173 13.04 -1.44 34.25
CA ILE A 173 13.66 -0.13 34.42
C ILE A 173 12.63 0.93 34.85
N LEU A 174 11.41 0.88 34.29
CA LEU A 174 10.34 1.83 34.51
C LEU A 174 9.11 1.15 35.14
N THR A 175 9.25 0.66 36.37
CA THR A 175 8.16 -0.02 37.11
C THR A 175 6.97 0.90 37.40
N GLN A 176 5.79 0.32 37.68
CA GLN A 176 4.56 1.06 38.06
C GLN A 176 4.72 1.96 39.31
N GLU A 177 5.73 1.74 40.16
CA GLU A 177 6.05 2.64 41.28
C GLU A 177 6.79 3.93 40.83
N THR A 178 7.38 3.93 39.64
CA THR A 178 8.25 5.01 39.12
C THR A 178 7.60 6.40 39.16
N PRO A 179 6.30 6.59 38.80
CA PRO A 179 5.63 7.89 38.93
C PRO A 179 5.61 8.42 40.38
N GLY A 180 5.53 7.54 41.37
CA GLY A 180 5.55 7.91 42.79
C GLY A 180 6.92 8.40 43.26
N VAL A 181 8.01 7.75 42.81
CA VAL A 181 9.39 8.01 43.28
C VAL A 181 10.24 8.90 42.36
N ALA A 182 9.80 9.15 41.13
CA ALA A 182 10.52 9.93 40.11
C ALA A 182 9.62 10.96 39.42
N SER A 183 10.17 11.71 38.47
CA SER A 183 9.42 12.66 37.62
C SER A 183 10.02 12.76 36.23
N LEU A 184 9.16 12.70 35.20
CA LEU A 184 9.56 12.85 33.79
C LEU A 184 9.77 14.33 33.43
N ARG A 185 10.93 14.64 32.84
CA ARG A 185 11.39 15.98 32.43
C ARG A 185 11.79 16.00 30.96
N ILE A 186 11.47 17.09 30.27
CA ILE A 186 11.90 17.35 28.89
C ILE A 186 13.16 18.22 28.91
N GLY A 187 14.18 17.86 28.12
CA GLY A 187 15.38 18.68 27.89
C GLY A 187 16.35 18.85 29.07
N LYS A 188 16.10 18.17 30.20
CA LYS A 188 16.84 18.33 31.47
C LYS A 188 17.39 16.99 31.96
N GLY A 189 18.71 16.78 31.81
CA GLY A 189 19.40 15.63 32.39
C GLY A 189 19.50 15.70 33.92
N ALA A 190 19.52 14.55 34.59
CA ALA A 190 19.43 14.45 36.05
C ALA A 190 20.68 15.02 36.76
N VAL A 191 21.85 14.96 36.12
CA VAL A 191 23.12 15.42 36.72
C VAL A 191 23.57 16.78 36.16
N LYS A 192 23.90 16.88 34.86
CA LYS A 192 24.34 18.14 34.21
C LYS A 192 23.94 18.32 32.74
N ASP A 193 23.41 17.31 32.08
CA ASP A 193 23.25 17.27 30.62
C ASP A 193 21.99 18.03 30.15
N ARG A 194 22.10 19.36 30.09
CA ARG A 194 21.04 20.28 29.65
C ARG A 194 20.96 20.36 28.13
N PHE A 195 19.77 20.17 27.56
CA PHE A 195 19.56 20.40 26.14
C PHE A 195 19.70 21.87 25.77
N MET A 196 20.43 22.14 24.68
CA MET A 196 20.69 23.49 24.16
C MET A 196 20.36 23.51 22.66
N GLY A 197 19.18 24.03 22.32
CA GLY A 197 18.64 23.93 20.97
C GLY A 197 17.15 24.29 20.85
N VAL A 198 16.46 23.63 19.93
CA VAL A 198 14.99 23.63 19.80
C VAL A 198 14.48 22.19 19.87
N LEU A 199 13.37 21.96 20.58
CA LEU A 199 12.60 20.71 20.60
C LEU A 199 11.17 20.96 20.06
N GLN A 200 10.59 19.94 19.43
CA GLN A 200 9.26 19.90 18.83
C GLN A 200 8.79 18.44 18.79
N ASN A 201 7.48 18.19 18.88
CA ASN A 201 6.85 16.85 18.81
C ASN A 201 7.63 15.79 19.60
N VAL A 202 7.70 15.94 20.92
CA VAL A 202 8.29 14.92 21.82
C VAL A 202 7.15 14.02 22.26
N ARG A 203 6.95 12.92 21.53
CA ARG A 203 5.77 12.06 21.65
C ARG A 203 6.16 10.62 21.94
N PHE A 204 5.55 10.03 22.97
CA PHE A 204 5.40 8.58 23.03
C PHE A 204 4.15 8.19 22.24
N VAL A 205 4.24 7.07 21.52
CA VAL A 205 3.17 6.54 20.66
C VAL A 205 3.04 5.04 20.93
N PHE A 206 1.79 4.61 21.04
CA PHE A 206 1.33 3.24 21.29
C PHE A 206 0.27 2.88 20.23
N GLY A 207 -0.09 1.60 20.10
CA GLY A 207 -1.07 1.12 19.12
C GLY A 207 -0.65 1.31 17.65
N THR A 208 0.64 1.35 17.35
CA THR A 208 1.15 1.52 15.98
C THR A 208 2.53 0.89 15.79
N THR A 209 2.89 0.51 14.56
CA THR A 209 4.18 -0.12 14.26
C THR A 209 5.24 0.87 13.79
N LEU A 210 6.50 0.46 13.87
CA LEU A 210 7.65 1.19 13.35
C LEU A 210 7.53 1.46 11.84
N GLU A 211 7.05 0.50 11.06
CA GLU A 211 6.84 0.60 9.61
C GLU A 211 5.74 1.61 9.28
N ALA A 212 4.66 1.66 10.07
CA ALA A 212 3.60 2.65 9.90
C ALA A 212 4.14 4.07 10.12
N ILE A 213 4.95 4.28 11.16
CA ILE A 213 5.63 5.55 11.42
C ILE A 213 6.61 5.92 10.30
N LEU A 214 7.43 4.98 9.83
CA LEU A 214 8.39 5.22 8.74
C LEU A 214 7.67 5.47 7.39
N ARG A 215 6.59 4.75 7.09
CA ARG A 215 5.73 5.00 5.92
C ARG A 215 5.13 6.40 5.96
N ASN A 216 4.60 6.82 7.12
CA ASN A 216 4.04 8.16 7.32
C ASN A 216 5.10 9.28 7.29
N LYS A 217 6.36 8.98 7.63
CA LYS A 217 7.52 9.87 7.40
C LYS A 217 7.97 9.91 5.93
N GLY A 218 7.42 9.06 5.06
CA GLY A 218 7.74 9.00 3.62
C GLY A 218 9.00 8.18 3.30
N CYS A 219 9.36 7.22 4.14
CA CYS A 219 10.67 6.55 4.13
C CYS A 219 10.80 5.34 3.20
N GLN A 220 9.73 4.93 2.50
CA GLN A 220 9.82 3.82 1.55
C GLN A 220 10.56 4.24 0.27
N ASN A 221 11.78 3.74 0.09
CA ASN A 221 12.30 3.47 -1.24
C ASN A 221 11.43 2.38 -1.87
N CYS A 222 10.88 2.63 -3.06
CA CYS A 222 10.36 1.54 -3.87
C CYS A 222 11.52 0.67 -4.34
N GLU A 223 11.63 -0.57 -3.84
CA GLU A 223 12.23 -1.62 -4.65
C GLU A 223 11.34 -1.79 -5.88
N CYS A 224 11.80 -1.29 -7.03
CA CYS A 224 11.07 -1.40 -8.29
C CYS A 224 11.06 -2.85 -8.80
N ASN A 225 10.22 -3.68 -8.19
CA ASN A 225 9.89 -5.00 -8.69
C ASN A 225 9.38 -4.87 -10.15
N ALA A 226 9.90 -5.68 -11.06
CA ALA A 226 10.05 -5.34 -12.48
C ALA A 226 8.74 -5.39 -13.31
N HIS A 227 7.58 -5.32 -12.66
CA HIS A 227 6.26 -5.53 -13.26
C HIS A 227 5.44 -4.24 -13.45
N LEU A 228 5.56 -3.24 -12.56
CA LEU A 228 4.76 -2.00 -12.66
C LEU A 228 5.16 -1.10 -13.86
N GLN A 229 6.35 -1.30 -14.44
CA GLN A 229 6.86 -0.45 -15.52
C GLN A 229 6.06 -0.58 -16.85
N MET A 230 5.12 -1.53 -16.95
CA MET A 230 4.24 -1.69 -18.12
C MET A 230 2.86 -1.02 -18.00
N ILE A 231 2.41 -0.64 -16.80
CA ILE A 231 0.98 -0.31 -16.58
C ILE A 231 0.71 1.20 -16.59
N CYS A 232 1.54 2.02 -15.92
CA CYS A 232 1.18 3.42 -15.66
C CYS A 232 1.83 4.47 -16.59
N GLY A 233 2.75 4.09 -17.48
CA GLY A 233 3.36 4.99 -18.49
C GLY A 233 4.27 6.12 -17.98
N PHE A 234 4.28 6.42 -16.68
CA PHE A 234 5.07 7.44 -16.02
C PHE A 234 6.24 6.85 -15.23
N SER A 235 7.34 7.61 -15.08
CA SER A 235 8.48 7.23 -14.26
C SER A 235 8.30 7.64 -12.79
N CYS A 236 9.15 7.11 -11.91
CA CYS A 236 9.19 7.53 -10.51
C CYS A 236 9.55 9.02 -10.34
N GLU A 237 10.29 9.63 -11.30
CA GLU A 237 10.55 11.07 -11.29
C GLU A 237 9.30 11.89 -11.62
N ASP A 238 8.42 11.39 -12.50
CA ASP A 238 7.16 12.04 -12.86
C ASP A 238 6.14 11.99 -11.71
N LEU A 239 6.01 10.84 -11.04
CA LEU A 239 5.15 10.69 -9.85
C LEU A 239 5.63 11.58 -8.70
N ALA A 240 6.95 11.67 -8.47
CA ALA A 240 7.54 12.60 -7.51
C ALA A 240 7.33 14.07 -7.90
N ALA A 241 7.18 14.39 -9.19
CA ALA A 241 6.81 15.73 -9.66
C ALA A 241 5.32 16.03 -9.41
N MET A 242 4.40 15.10 -9.67
CA MET A 242 2.96 15.31 -9.45
C MET A 242 2.62 15.56 -7.96
N PHE A 243 3.22 14.81 -7.03
CA PHE A 243 3.07 15.07 -5.59
C PHE A 243 3.62 16.45 -5.17
N LYS A 244 4.58 17.00 -5.92
CA LYS A 244 5.15 18.33 -5.73
C LYS A 244 4.22 19.45 -6.23
N GLU A 245 3.50 19.21 -7.32
CA GLU A 245 2.48 20.14 -7.84
C GLU A 245 1.20 20.13 -6.99
N LEU A 246 0.76 18.98 -6.49
CA LEU A 246 -0.37 18.88 -5.55
C LEU A 246 -0.10 19.66 -4.25
N LYS A 247 1.10 19.55 -3.67
CA LYS A 247 1.52 20.42 -2.55
C LYS A 247 1.58 21.91 -2.93
N GLY A 248 1.81 22.23 -4.20
CA GLY A 248 1.74 23.59 -4.73
C GLY A 248 0.31 24.16 -4.78
N LEU A 249 -0.69 23.34 -5.09
CA LEU A 249 -2.09 23.78 -5.20
C LEU A 249 -2.65 24.27 -3.86
N GLY A 250 -2.33 23.58 -2.76
CA GLY A 250 -2.74 23.98 -1.40
C GLY A 250 -2.19 25.35 -0.98
N VAL A 251 -1.00 25.74 -1.45
CA VAL A 251 -0.43 27.07 -1.20
C VAL A 251 -1.26 28.17 -1.87
N VAL A 252 -1.75 27.94 -3.09
CA VAL A 252 -2.57 28.92 -3.84
C VAL A 252 -3.92 29.14 -3.15
N VAL A 253 -4.53 28.08 -2.60
CA VAL A 253 -5.79 28.19 -1.84
C VAL A 253 -5.61 29.00 -0.55
N GLN A 254 -4.49 28.81 0.18
CA GLN A 254 -4.16 29.69 1.30
C GLN A 254 -3.82 31.13 0.87
N GLU A 255 -3.20 31.34 -0.28
CA GLU A 255 -2.87 32.68 -0.78
C GLU A 255 -4.16 33.50 -1.03
N LEU A 256 -5.19 32.90 -1.64
CA LEU A 256 -6.52 33.52 -1.77
C LEU A 256 -7.18 33.81 -0.41
N SER A 257 -7.14 32.86 0.53
CA SER A 257 -7.75 33.02 1.86
C SER A 257 -7.11 34.16 2.67
N ASN A 258 -5.79 34.30 2.58
CA ASN A 258 -5.03 35.36 3.23
C ASN A 258 -5.24 36.73 2.58
N GLU A 259 -5.37 36.82 1.25
CA GLU A 259 -5.77 38.06 0.58
C GLU A 259 -7.20 38.48 0.99
N LEU A 260 -8.15 37.54 1.08
CA LEU A 260 -9.52 37.83 1.55
C LEU A 260 -9.54 38.40 2.99
N ARG A 261 -8.67 37.89 3.88
CA ARG A 261 -8.53 38.40 5.25
C ARG A 261 -7.85 39.77 5.35
N LYS A 262 -7.08 40.22 4.35
CA LYS A 262 -6.57 41.60 4.29
C LYS A 262 -7.69 42.61 4.02
N VAL A 263 -8.58 42.30 3.09
CA VAL A 263 -9.66 43.20 2.62
C VAL A 263 -10.62 43.62 3.76
N VAL A 264 -10.72 42.84 4.83
CA VAL A 264 -11.62 43.12 5.97
C VAL A 264 -11.05 44.12 6.98
N ASN A 265 -9.73 44.30 7.07
CA ASN A 265 -9.11 45.01 8.20
C ASN A 265 -8.69 46.47 7.92
N ASP A 266 -8.51 46.88 6.66
CA ASP A 266 -8.05 48.25 6.30
C ASP A 266 -9.22 49.25 6.10
N LEU A 267 -10.16 49.28 7.05
CA LEU A 267 -11.28 50.24 7.08
C LEU A 267 -11.29 51.07 8.37
N ASN A 268 -10.27 51.93 8.56
CA ASN A 268 -10.53 53.26 9.12
C ASN A 268 -9.45 54.34 8.88
N GLU A 269 -9.95 55.55 8.62
CA GLU A 269 -9.32 56.89 8.66
C GLU A 269 -8.13 57.24 7.72
N ASN A 270 -8.47 57.94 6.62
CA ASN A 270 -7.58 58.71 5.73
C ASN A 270 -7.20 60.07 6.36
N CYS A 271 -6.18 60.80 5.89
CA CYS A 271 -6.15 61.69 4.70
C CYS A 271 -4.76 62.37 4.64
N ASN A 272 -4.15 62.85 3.54
CA ASN A 272 -4.45 62.98 2.09
C ASN A 272 -3.09 62.87 1.32
N VAL A 273 -2.92 62.62 0.01
CA VAL A 273 -3.62 63.04 -1.25
C VAL A 273 -3.30 64.52 -1.57
N GLU A 274 -2.88 64.99 -2.76
CA GLU A 274 -3.01 64.62 -4.19
C GLU A 274 -1.64 64.58 -4.93
N CYS A 275 -1.48 64.19 -6.20
CA CYS A 275 -2.13 63.20 -7.11
C CYS A 275 -1.27 63.12 -8.40
N GLY A 276 -1.32 62.03 -9.19
CA GLY A 276 -0.35 61.83 -10.30
C GLY A 276 -0.58 60.69 -11.31
N ASN A 277 -1.82 60.25 -11.54
CA ASN A 277 -2.26 59.38 -12.66
C ASN A 277 -1.65 57.96 -12.80
N SER A 278 -2.37 56.99 -12.21
CA SER A 278 -2.83 55.71 -12.80
C SER A 278 -2.77 55.58 -14.34
N ALA A 279 -2.63 54.40 -14.97
CA ALA A 279 -2.47 52.97 -14.57
C ALA A 279 -1.89 52.19 -15.80
N THR A 280 -1.69 50.85 -15.88
CA THR A 280 -2.33 49.66 -15.26
C THR A 280 -1.36 48.45 -15.22
N VAL A 281 -1.66 47.45 -14.40
CA VAL A 281 -0.90 46.21 -14.16
C VAL A 281 -1.24 45.08 -15.15
N CYS A 282 -0.27 44.21 -15.48
CA CYS A 282 -0.48 42.77 -15.65
C CYS A 282 0.83 41.95 -15.52
N ARG A 283 0.77 40.70 -15.04
CA ARG A 283 1.90 39.77 -14.81
C ARG A 283 1.40 38.30 -14.71
N LYS A 284 2.33 37.32 -14.79
CA LYS A 284 2.13 35.86 -15.02
C LYS A 284 1.78 35.56 -16.50
N ILE A 285 2.24 34.49 -17.17
CA ILE A 285 3.15 33.34 -16.90
C ILE A 285 3.72 32.91 -18.31
N SER A 286 4.78 32.12 -18.56
CA SER A 286 5.54 31.08 -17.83
C SER A 286 7.07 31.11 -18.14
N CYS A 287 7.80 30.09 -17.68
CA CYS A 287 8.96 29.44 -18.33
C CYS A 287 8.83 27.92 -18.06
N PRO A 288 9.54 26.98 -18.74
CA PRO A 288 10.53 27.14 -19.83
C PRO A 288 10.21 26.32 -21.11
N LEU A 289 11.05 26.41 -22.15
CA LEU A 289 11.74 25.27 -22.83
C LEU A 289 12.62 25.74 -24.01
N ILE A 290 13.58 24.89 -24.41
CA ILE A 290 14.68 25.07 -25.40
C ILE A 290 14.95 23.67 -26.02
N PRO A 291 15.46 23.47 -27.26
CA PRO A 291 15.90 24.39 -28.33
C PRO A 291 14.93 24.28 -29.56
N CYS A 292 15.24 24.35 -30.87
CA CYS A 292 16.47 24.53 -31.66
C CYS A 292 16.16 25.03 -33.09
N ALA A 293 17.00 25.92 -33.67
CA ALA A 293 17.10 26.12 -35.12
C ALA A 293 18.41 26.82 -35.55
N ASN A 294 19.35 26.02 -36.07
CA ASN A 294 20.16 26.19 -37.31
C ASN A 294 20.57 27.59 -37.87
N ALA A 295 21.75 27.79 -38.46
CA ALA A 295 22.81 26.83 -38.84
C ALA A 295 24.24 27.42 -39.04
N THR A 296 25.24 26.59 -38.72
CA THR A 296 26.59 26.40 -39.35
C THR A 296 27.58 27.55 -39.66
N VAL A 297 28.83 27.31 -39.23
CA VAL A 297 30.15 27.86 -39.62
C VAL A 297 30.77 26.93 -40.70
N PRO A 298 31.77 27.27 -41.57
CA PRO A 298 32.71 28.43 -41.67
C PRO A 298 32.39 29.46 -42.79
N ASP A 299 33.14 30.54 -43.03
CA ASP A 299 34.61 30.69 -43.06
C ASP A 299 35.11 32.15 -42.87
N GLY A 300 36.36 32.32 -42.41
CA GLY A 300 37.20 33.55 -42.50
C GLY A 300 36.64 34.92 -42.08
N GLU A 301 36.99 35.40 -40.87
CA GLU A 301 36.58 36.72 -40.34
C GLU A 301 37.20 37.95 -41.06
N CYS A 302 36.38 38.98 -41.33
CA CYS A 302 36.62 40.32 -40.75
C CYS A 302 35.46 41.33 -40.92
N CYS A 303 35.05 41.93 -39.79
CA CYS A 303 34.35 43.22 -39.60
C CYS A 303 32.90 43.43 -40.13
N PRO A 304 32.00 44.03 -39.32
CA PRO A 304 30.66 44.49 -39.73
C PRO A 304 30.69 45.87 -40.42
N ARG A 305 29.54 46.29 -40.99
CA ARG A 305 29.35 47.57 -41.71
C ARG A 305 28.41 48.57 -41.02
N SER A 306 28.82 49.84 -41.05
CA SER A 306 27.96 51.05 -41.20
C SER A 306 28.90 52.18 -41.68
N SER A 307 28.74 52.75 -42.88
CA SER A 307 27.83 53.86 -43.24
C SER A 307 28.05 55.12 -42.36
N ASP A 308 28.51 56.27 -42.86
CA ASP A 308 28.68 56.72 -44.27
C ASP A 308 29.81 57.75 -44.47
N SER A 309 30.12 58.02 -45.75
CA SER A 309 30.71 59.25 -46.31
C SER A 309 31.96 59.86 -45.64
N ALA A 310 33.11 59.69 -46.28
CA ALA A 310 34.26 60.60 -46.15
C ALA A 310 35.00 60.72 -47.49
N GLU A 311 35.41 61.94 -47.85
CA GLU A 311 36.29 62.22 -48.99
C GLU A 311 37.78 62.12 -48.57
N ASP A 312 38.71 62.59 -49.41
CA ASP A 312 40.11 62.89 -49.07
C ASP A 312 41.11 61.75 -48.71
N GLY A 313 40.81 60.48 -48.97
CA GLY A 313 41.80 59.46 -49.39
C GLY A 313 42.96 59.10 -48.44
N TRP A 314 42.96 59.59 -47.20
CA TRP A 314 43.91 59.24 -46.14
C TRP A 314 43.40 58.04 -45.32
N SER A 315 44.31 57.14 -44.93
CA SER A 315 44.01 56.14 -43.90
C SER A 315 43.94 56.76 -42.49
N PRO A 316 43.35 56.07 -41.50
CA PRO A 316 43.34 56.54 -40.11
C PRO A 316 44.75 56.77 -39.56
N TRP A 317 44.88 57.77 -38.67
CA TRP A 317 46.12 57.98 -37.93
C TRP A 317 46.43 56.80 -37.00
N SER A 318 47.70 56.39 -36.95
CA SER A 318 48.20 55.47 -35.93
C SER A 318 48.06 56.06 -34.52
N GLU A 319 48.22 55.20 -33.51
CA GLU A 319 48.46 55.69 -32.16
C GLU A 319 49.78 56.45 -32.02
N TRP A 320 49.89 57.24 -30.95
CA TRP A 320 51.05 58.07 -30.64
C TRP A 320 52.19 57.26 -30.01
N THR A 321 53.43 57.49 -30.46
CA THR A 321 54.63 56.93 -29.82
C THR A 321 54.79 57.42 -28.38
N HIS A 322 55.55 56.71 -27.55
CA HIS A 322 56.02 57.24 -26.26
C HIS A 322 56.86 58.52 -26.44
N CYS A 323 57.05 59.27 -25.34
CA CYS A 323 57.75 60.56 -25.34
C CYS A 323 59.24 60.40 -25.66
N SER A 324 59.79 61.25 -26.53
CA SER A 324 61.17 61.14 -27.05
C SER A 324 62.28 61.50 -26.05
N VAL A 325 61.94 61.86 -24.80
CA VAL A 325 62.88 62.25 -23.73
C VAL A 325 62.40 61.68 -22.39
N SER A 326 63.31 61.50 -21.44
CA SER A 326 63.00 61.11 -20.06
C SER A 326 62.80 62.30 -19.10
N CYS A 327 63.31 63.48 -19.46
CA CYS A 327 63.13 64.75 -18.74
C CYS A 327 62.97 65.90 -19.75
N GLY A 328 62.30 66.99 -19.35
CA GLY A 328 62.08 68.19 -20.16
C GLY A 328 61.03 68.03 -21.27
N ARG A 329 61.09 68.95 -22.24
CA ARG A 329 60.20 68.95 -23.43
C ARG A 329 60.72 67.95 -24.45
N GLY A 330 59.94 66.91 -24.72
CA GLY A 330 60.13 66.00 -25.84
C GLY A 330 58.99 66.08 -26.84
N ILE A 331 58.95 65.13 -27.76
CA ILE A 331 57.88 64.97 -28.74
C ILE A 331 57.36 63.53 -28.79
N GLN A 332 56.11 63.39 -29.24
CA GLN A 332 55.49 62.14 -29.66
C GLN A 332 55.09 62.27 -31.13
N GLN A 333 55.09 61.17 -31.88
CA GLN A 333 54.72 61.17 -33.30
C GLN A 333 53.67 60.09 -33.61
N ARG A 334 52.94 60.29 -34.71
CA ARG A 334 52.05 59.28 -35.31
C ARG A 334 51.97 59.45 -36.83
N GLY A 335 51.61 58.40 -37.55
CA GLY A 335 51.61 58.35 -39.02
C GLY A 335 50.26 57.96 -39.64
N ARG A 336 50.07 58.28 -40.93
CA ARG A 336 48.97 57.81 -41.79
C ARG A 336 49.44 57.67 -43.24
N SER A 337 48.84 56.76 -44.01
CA SER A 337 49.11 56.56 -45.44
C SER A 337 48.13 57.34 -46.33
N CYS A 338 48.63 57.87 -47.44
CA CYS A 338 47.80 58.40 -48.53
C CYS A 338 47.60 57.28 -49.55
N ASP A 339 46.37 56.84 -49.76
CA ASP A 339 46.06 55.68 -50.60
C ASP A 339 45.27 56.11 -51.84
N ARG A 340 45.98 56.57 -52.90
CA ARG A 340 45.45 56.45 -54.26
C ARG A 340 46.46 56.53 -55.40
N ILE A 341 46.20 55.69 -56.39
CA ILE A 341 46.43 56.04 -57.80
C ILE A 341 45.33 57.04 -58.19
N ASN A 342 45.71 58.22 -58.69
CA ASN A 342 44.82 59.30 -59.15
C ASN A 342 43.85 59.90 -58.11
N ASN A 343 44.37 60.37 -56.98
CA ASN A 343 43.93 61.60 -56.30
C ASN A 343 45.07 62.08 -55.39
N ASN A 344 45.25 63.41 -55.25
CA ASN A 344 46.25 63.97 -54.35
C ASN A 344 45.69 64.03 -52.92
N CYS A 345 46.29 63.35 -51.96
CA CYS A 345 45.99 63.60 -50.54
C CYS A 345 46.84 64.78 -50.04
N GLU A 346 46.21 65.89 -49.67
CA GLU A 346 46.92 67.05 -49.11
C GLU A 346 47.09 66.97 -47.58
N GLY A 347 48.11 67.66 -47.07
CA GLY A 347 48.55 67.57 -45.67
C GLY A 347 49.69 66.57 -45.44
N THR A 348 50.18 66.47 -44.21
CA THR A 348 51.30 65.57 -43.88
C THR A 348 50.84 64.13 -43.57
N SER A 349 51.71 63.17 -43.87
CA SER A 349 51.59 61.76 -43.49
C SER A 349 52.11 61.46 -42.07
N VAL A 350 52.72 62.44 -41.42
CA VAL A 350 53.21 62.36 -40.03
C VAL A 350 52.71 63.57 -39.24
N GLN A 351 52.20 63.34 -38.04
CA GLN A 351 51.86 64.37 -37.05
C GLN A 351 52.82 64.25 -35.87
N THR A 352 53.27 65.41 -35.35
CA THR A 352 54.10 65.50 -34.15
C THR A 352 53.37 66.34 -33.11
N ARG A 353 53.44 65.96 -31.83
CA ARG A 353 52.99 66.78 -30.70
C ARG A 353 54.06 66.83 -29.62
N ASP A 354 54.07 67.89 -28.83
CA ASP A 354 54.93 67.96 -27.64
C ASP A 354 54.48 66.99 -26.54
N CYS A 355 55.44 66.57 -25.72
CA CYS A 355 55.24 65.96 -24.42
C CYS A 355 56.20 66.60 -23.42
N TYR A 356 55.85 66.62 -22.12
CA TYR A 356 56.67 67.23 -21.09
C TYR A 356 56.81 66.28 -19.91
N LEU A 357 58.07 66.01 -19.54
CA LEU A 357 58.45 65.36 -18.28
C LEU A 357 59.32 66.34 -17.47
N GLN A 358 59.63 66.02 -16.21
CA GLN A 358 60.23 66.98 -15.24
C GLN A 358 61.48 67.70 -15.77
N GLU A 359 61.74 68.95 -15.36
CA GLU A 359 62.87 69.75 -15.90
C GLU A 359 64.25 69.08 -15.71
N CYS A 360 65.10 69.11 -16.74
CA CYS A 360 66.47 68.62 -16.70
C CYS A 360 67.46 69.66 -16.10
N ASP A 361 68.56 69.20 -15.50
CA ASP A 361 69.61 70.06 -14.92
C ASP A 361 70.47 70.77 -16.00
N LYS A 362 70.79 72.04 -15.75
CA LYS A 362 71.18 73.05 -16.75
C LYS A 362 72.70 73.24 -16.87
N ARG A 363 73.48 72.19 -16.64
CA ARG A 363 74.97 72.25 -16.55
C ARG A 363 75.75 71.41 -17.57
N PHE A 364 75.08 70.58 -18.37
CA PHE A 364 75.75 69.66 -19.30
C PHE A 364 75.64 70.11 -20.75
N LYS A 365 76.71 69.87 -21.53
CA LYS A 365 76.79 70.16 -22.96
C LYS A 365 76.10 69.05 -23.77
N GLN A 366 75.28 69.43 -24.74
CA GLN A 366 74.43 68.51 -25.50
C GLN A 366 74.83 68.51 -26.99
N ASP A 367 75.59 67.49 -27.39
CA ASP A 367 75.89 67.20 -28.79
C ASP A 367 74.62 66.74 -29.53
N GLY A 368 74.56 66.98 -30.85
CA GLY A 368 73.41 66.69 -31.69
C GLY A 368 73.27 65.21 -31.99
N SER A 369 72.03 64.71 -32.06
CA SER A 369 71.73 63.37 -32.56
C SER A 369 70.62 63.39 -33.62
N TRP A 370 70.73 62.43 -34.52
CA TRP A 370 69.82 62.20 -35.64
C TRP A 370 68.43 61.76 -35.16
N SER A 371 67.40 62.24 -35.86
CA SER A 371 66.06 61.65 -35.81
C SER A 371 66.08 60.20 -36.28
N HIS A 372 65.02 59.46 -35.96
CA HIS A 372 64.68 58.26 -36.72
C HIS A 372 64.56 58.61 -38.21
N TRP A 373 64.92 57.67 -39.08
CA TRP A 373 64.76 57.81 -40.52
C TRP A 373 63.29 57.86 -40.91
N SER A 374 62.98 58.59 -41.97
CA SER A 374 61.71 58.43 -42.70
C SER A 374 61.56 56.98 -43.19
N PRO A 375 60.32 56.53 -43.46
CA PRO A 375 60.08 55.40 -44.35
C PRO A 375 60.83 55.57 -45.68
N TRP A 376 61.14 54.45 -46.32
CA TRP A 376 61.66 54.43 -47.69
C TRP A 376 60.59 54.86 -48.69
N SER A 377 60.99 55.59 -49.74
CA SER A 377 60.13 55.88 -50.88
C SER A 377 59.71 54.61 -51.62
N SER A 378 58.64 54.71 -52.41
CA SER A 378 58.34 53.72 -53.45
C SER A 378 59.52 53.50 -54.40
N CYS A 379 59.63 52.28 -54.94
CA CYS A 379 60.64 51.90 -55.93
C CYS A 379 60.47 52.71 -57.22
N SER A 380 61.58 53.19 -57.79
CA SER A 380 61.58 54.07 -58.98
C SER A 380 61.13 53.41 -60.29
N VAL A 381 60.80 52.12 -60.30
CA VAL A 381 60.27 51.37 -61.44
C VAL A 381 59.15 50.44 -60.99
N THR A 382 58.28 50.03 -61.92
CA THR A 382 57.12 49.15 -61.66
C THR A 382 57.39 47.67 -61.95
N CYS A 383 58.29 47.36 -62.88
CA CYS A 383 58.85 46.01 -63.14
C CYS A 383 60.35 46.12 -63.48
N GLY A 384 61.14 45.08 -63.18
CA GLY A 384 62.60 45.15 -63.26
C GLY A 384 63.26 45.95 -62.12
N ALA A 385 64.51 46.41 -62.33
CA ALA A 385 65.35 47.02 -61.29
C ALA A 385 65.28 48.56 -61.24
N GLY A 386 65.30 49.12 -60.02
CA GLY A 386 65.26 50.57 -59.74
C GLY A 386 65.89 50.93 -58.39
N VAL A 387 65.50 52.07 -57.81
CA VAL A 387 66.01 52.59 -56.51
C VAL A 387 64.92 53.13 -55.58
N ILE A 388 65.22 53.17 -54.28
CA ILE A 388 64.42 53.76 -53.17
C ILE A 388 65.26 54.77 -52.37
N THR A 389 64.64 55.76 -51.73
CA THR A 389 65.32 56.84 -50.97
C THR A 389 64.65 57.10 -49.61
N ARG A 390 65.42 57.48 -48.57
CA ARG A 390 64.91 57.97 -47.27
C ARG A 390 65.76 59.13 -46.69
N ILE A 391 65.22 59.87 -45.72
CA ILE A 391 65.87 61.05 -45.10
C ILE A 391 65.74 61.07 -43.57
N ARG A 392 66.63 61.80 -42.88
CA ARG A 392 66.61 62.08 -41.43
C ARG A 392 67.16 63.47 -41.13
N LEU A 393 66.88 64.01 -39.94
CA LEU A 393 67.25 65.38 -39.55
C LEU A 393 68.03 65.40 -38.22
N CYS A 394 68.97 66.32 -38.04
CA CYS A 394 69.75 66.46 -36.80
C CYS A 394 68.97 67.27 -35.74
N ASN A 395 67.96 66.65 -35.13
CA ASN A 395 67.04 67.34 -34.21
C ASN A 395 66.51 66.46 -33.06
N SER A 396 67.15 65.33 -32.77
CA SER A 396 66.70 64.37 -31.74
C SER A 396 67.85 63.89 -30.85
N PRO A 397 68.43 64.76 -29.99
CA PRO A 397 68.11 66.17 -29.82
C PRO A 397 68.95 67.07 -30.75
N THR A 398 68.49 68.31 -30.96
CA THR A 398 69.24 69.35 -31.67
C THR A 398 70.45 69.79 -30.83
N PRO A 399 71.66 70.00 -31.41
CA PRO A 399 72.84 70.40 -30.64
C PRO A 399 72.67 71.76 -29.94
N GLN A 400 73.16 71.89 -28.71
CA GLN A 400 73.10 73.12 -27.90
C GLN A 400 74.42 73.39 -27.16
N MET A 401 74.66 74.66 -26.83
CA MET A 401 75.87 75.15 -26.13
C MET A 401 77.18 74.67 -26.77
N GLU A 402 77.34 74.99 -28.07
CA GLU A 402 78.46 74.59 -28.93
C GLU A 402 78.63 73.05 -29.04
N GLY A 403 77.58 72.28 -28.77
CA GLY A 403 77.53 70.84 -29.03
C GLY A 403 77.86 70.51 -30.48
N LYS A 404 78.49 69.36 -30.71
CA LYS A 404 78.87 68.91 -32.05
C LYS A 404 77.64 68.64 -32.91
N ASP A 405 77.72 69.03 -34.17
CA ASP A 405 76.72 68.70 -35.18
C ASP A 405 76.77 67.21 -35.59
N CYS A 406 75.65 66.68 -36.08
CA CYS A 406 75.51 65.26 -36.37
C CYS A 406 76.38 64.84 -37.58
N GLN A 407 77.35 63.95 -37.38
CA GLN A 407 78.12 63.41 -38.50
C GLN A 407 77.37 62.29 -39.25
N GLY A 408 77.60 62.24 -40.57
CA GLY A 408 77.02 61.28 -41.50
C GLY A 408 76.01 61.89 -42.47
N GLU A 409 75.62 61.13 -43.51
CA GLU A 409 74.62 61.59 -44.47
C GLU A 409 73.21 61.69 -43.86
N GLY A 410 72.50 62.77 -44.20
CA GLY A 410 71.09 62.99 -43.85
C GLY A 410 70.10 62.36 -44.84
N ARG A 411 70.59 61.79 -45.94
CA ARG A 411 69.80 61.15 -47.00
C ARG A 411 70.48 59.85 -47.46
N GLN A 412 69.69 58.80 -47.67
CA GLN A 412 70.20 57.48 -48.08
C GLN A 412 69.40 56.95 -49.28
N THR A 413 70.06 56.26 -50.20
CA THR A 413 69.47 55.70 -51.43
C THR A 413 69.96 54.27 -51.63
N GLU A 414 69.06 53.32 -51.89
CA GLU A 414 69.35 51.89 -52.08
C GLU A 414 68.63 51.34 -53.34
N ARG A 415 68.99 50.14 -53.80
CA ARG A 415 68.37 49.50 -54.98
C ARG A 415 67.16 48.65 -54.60
N CYS A 416 66.21 48.53 -55.52
CA CYS A 416 65.00 47.71 -55.39
C CYS A 416 64.76 46.94 -56.70
N GLU A 417 64.23 45.72 -56.61
CA GLU A 417 63.81 44.95 -57.78
C GLU A 417 62.32 44.60 -57.70
N LYS A 418 61.65 44.68 -58.85
CA LYS A 418 60.25 44.31 -59.08
C LYS A 418 60.19 43.17 -60.09
N SER A 419 59.05 42.48 -60.12
CA SER A 419 58.83 41.25 -60.88
C SER A 419 59.25 41.34 -62.37
N PRO A 420 59.62 40.20 -63.01
CA PRO A 420 60.00 40.16 -64.42
C PRO A 420 58.89 40.62 -65.38
N CYS A 421 59.26 40.85 -66.65
CA CYS A 421 58.39 41.41 -67.67
C CYS A 421 57.55 40.35 -68.43
N PRO A 422 56.36 40.71 -68.94
CA PRO A 422 55.32 39.79 -69.41
C PRO A 422 55.59 38.98 -70.71
N ILE A 423 55.08 37.74 -70.73
CA ILE A 423 55.11 36.78 -71.86
C ILE A 423 53.68 36.25 -72.14
N ASN A 424 53.15 36.42 -73.36
CA ASN A 424 51.76 36.09 -73.72
C ASN A 424 51.54 34.59 -74.00
N GLY A 425 50.31 34.10 -73.82
CA GLY A 425 49.95 32.67 -73.91
C GLY A 425 49.37 32.18 -75.25
N GLY A 426 49.42 30.86 -75.49
CA GLY A 426 48.83 30.17 -76.64
C GLY A 426 48.02 28.91 -76.27
N TRP A 427 46.97 28.61 -77.03
CA TRP A 427 46.04 27.51 -76.75
C TRP A 427 46.66 26.13 -77.08
N GLY A 428 46.58 25.21 -76.12
CA GLY A 428 46.74 23.78 -76.36
C GLY A 428 45.50 23.13 -76.99
N PRO A 429 45.56 21.82 -77.34
CA PRO A 429 44.43 21.09 -77.91
C PRO A 429 43.24 20.98 -76.94
N TRP A 430 42.06 20.76 -77.49
CA TRP A 430 40.83 20.49 -76.74
C TRP A 430 40.80 19.06 -76.18
N SER A 431 40.24 18.89 -74.98
CA SER A 431 39.80 17.59 -74.47
C SER A 431 38.65 17.01 -75.32
N PRO A 432 38.37 15.70 -75.18
CA PRO A 432 37.04 15.15 -75.45
C PRO A 432 35.94 15.91 -74.71
N TRP A 433 34.69 15.69 -75.11
CA TRP A 433 33.53 16.17 -74.35
C TRP A 433 33.31 15.28 -73.11
N ASP A 434 33.08 15.93 -71.98
CA ASP A 434 32.61 15.32 -70.73
C ASP A 434 31.19 14.73 -70.93
N THR A 435 30.74 13.84 -70.04
CA THR A 435 29.35 13.34 -70.07
C THR A 435 28.32 14.47 -69.88
N CYS A 436 27.13 14.31 -70.46
CA CYS A 436 26.08 15.32 -70.38
C CYS A 436 25.58 15.50 -68.94
N SER A 437 25.51 16.76 -68.46
CA SER A 437 25.17 17.07 -67.06
C SER A 437 23.74 16.69 -66.63
N ALA A 438 22.86 16.34 -67.57
CA ALA A 438 21.52 15.82 -67.32
C ALA A 438 21.14 14.83 -68.42
N THR A 439 20.41 13.77 -68.07
CA THR A 439 19.95 12.72 -69.02
C THR A 439 18.81 13.19 -69.91
N CYS A 440 18.08 14.22 -69.50
CA CYS A 440 16.97 14.87 -70.20
C CYS A 440 16.94 16.37 -69.87
N GLY A 441 15.92 17.10 -70.34
CA GLY A 441 15.61 18.48 -69.93
C GLY A 441 16.49 19.57 -70.54
N GLY A 442 17.46 19.20 -71.38
CA GLY A 442 18.51 20.12 -71.85
C GLY A 442 19.73 20.15 -70.93
N GLY A 443 20.47 19.04 -70.89
CA GLY A 443 21.77 19.00 -70.21
C GLY A 443 22.87 19.75 -70.97
N VAL A 444 24.00 20.00 -70.30
CA VAL A 444 25.16 20.69 -70.88
C VAL A 444 26.41 19.85 -70.69
N GLN A 445 26.96 19.36 -71.80
CA GLN A 445 28.29 18.75 -71.82
C GLN A 445 29.34 19.85 -72.05
N ASN A 446 30.50 19.67 -71.44
CA ASN A 446 31.61 20.63 -71.46
C ASN A 446 32.83 19.97 -72.11
N ARG A 447 33.73 20.76 -72.69
CA ARG A 447 35.11 20.35 -72.96
C ARG A 447 36.04 21.51 -72.67
N LYS A 448 37.29 21.21 -72.34
CA LYS A 448 38.29 22.20 -71.90
C LYS A 448 39.55 22.11 -72.75
N ARG A 449 40.12 23.26 -73.09
CA ARG A 449 41.51 23.41 -73.57
C ARG A 449 42.27 24.23 -72.54
N LEU A 450 43.59 24.01 -72.45
CA LEU A 450 44.44 24.74 -71.53
C LEU A 450 45.25 25.81 -72.30
N CYS A 451 45.45 26.96 -71.69
CA CYS A 451 46.28 28.04 -72.22
C CYS A 451 47.75 27.73 -71.87
N ASN A 452 48.32 26.70 -72.51
CA ASN A 452 49.58 26.08 -72.10
C ASN A 452 50.59 25.82 -73.23
N ASN A 453 50.36 26.38 -74.42
CA ASN A 453 51.25 26.19 -75.57
C ASN A 453 51.50 27.52 -76.33
N PRO A 454 52.32 28.44 -75.78
CA PRO A 454 52.95 28.41 -74.46
C PRO A 454 52.01 28.87 -73.32
N VAL A 455 52.40 28.64 -72.07
CA VAL A 455 51.73 29.21 -70.89
C VAL A 455 52.03 30.73 -70.82
N PRO A 456 51.06 31.62 -70.55
CA PRO A 456 51.35 33.03 -70.26
C PRO A 456 52.09 33.16 -68.92
N VAL A 457 53.14 33.98 -68.86
CA VAL A 457 53.98 34.15 -67.67
C VAL A 457 54.27 35.64 -67.43
N TYR A 458 54.56 36.01 -66.17
CA TYR A 458 54.97 37.35 -65.78
C TYR A 458 53.98 38.49 -66.17
N GLY A 459 52.70 38.15 -66.33
CA GLY A 459 51.62 39.11 -66.65
C GLY A 459 51.34 39.32 -68.14
N GLY A 460 51.82 38.44 -69.03
CA GLY A 460 51.43 38.50 -70.44
C GLY A 460 49.98 38.10 -70.67
N LYS A 461 49.42 38.54 -71.80
CA LYS A 461 48.01 38.36 -72.13
C LYS A 461 47.65 36.89 -72.26
N ASP A 462 46.55 36.51 -71.63
CA ASP A 462 45.93 35.20 -71.77
C ASP A 462 45.50 34.91 -73.22
N CYS A 463 45.32 33.62 -73.49
CA CYS A 463 44.81 33.12 -74.75
C CYS A 463 43.38 33.64 -75.01
N VAL A 464 43.16 34.28 -76.16
CA VAL A 464 41.86 34.88 -76.50
C VAL A 464 40.87 33.83 -77.05
N GLY A 465 39.58 33.98 -76.70
CA GLY A 465 38.50 33.02 -76.99
C GLY A 465 38.30 32.00 -75.87
N ASP A 466 37.21 31.23 -75.89
CA ASP A 466 36.82 30.45 -74.70
C ASP A 466 37.77 29.30 -74.35
N ALA A 467 38.11 29.17 -73.06
CA ALA A 467 38.86 28.04 -72.50
C ALA A 467 38.02 26.76 -72.39
N LYS A 468 36.70 26.92 -72.24
CA LYS A 468 35.71 25.86 -72.05
C LYS A 468 34.59 26.02 -73.07
N ALA A 469 34.43 25.07 -73.97
CA ALA A 469 33.27 25.03 -74.84
C ALA A 469 32.13 24.32 -74.10
N LYS A 470 30.91 24.82 -74.28
CA LYS A 470 29.67 24.22 -73.77
C LYS A 470 28.77 23.90 -74.96
N GLN A 471 28.10 22.75 -74.96
CA GLN A 471 27.04 22.47 -75.93
C GLN A 471 25.84 21.78 -75.27
N LEU A 472 24.64 22.19 -75.71
CA LEU A 472 23.37 21.62 -75.26
C LEU A 472 23.21 20.20 -75.80
N CYS A 473 23.16 19.23 -74.89
CA CYS A 473 22.84 17.83 -75.14
C CYS A 473 21.45 17.52 -74.55
N ASN A 474 20.90 16.35 -74.91
CA ASN A 474 19.68 15.80 -74.31
C ASN A 474 18.51 16.81 -74.25
N LYS A 475 18.27 17.51 -75.38
CA LYS A 475 17.22 18.54 -75.56
C LYS A 475 15.78 18.01 -75.57
N GLN A 476 15.57 16.74 -75.23
CA GLN A 476 14.24 16.17 -75.00
C GLN A 476 13.77 16.63 -73.61
N ALA A 477 12.50 17.00 -73.44
CA ALA A 477 11.99 17.38 -72.12
C ALA A 477 12.21 16.23 -71.11
N CYS A 478 12.51 16.56 -69.85
CA CYS A 478 12.42 15.54 -68.80
C CYS A 478 10.95 15.18 -68.55
N PRO A 479 10.65 13.92 -68.19
CA PRO A 479 9.38 13.59 -67.57
C PRO A 479 9.19 14.48 -66.33
N ILE A 480 8.06 15.18 -66.25
CA ILE A 480 7.63 15.82 -65.02
C ILE A 480 6.96 14.71 -64.21
N ASP A 481 7.64 14.21 -63.19
CA ASP A 481 7.01 13.27 -62.25
C ASP A 481 6.18 14.09 -61.25
N GLY A 482 4.86 14.06 -61.44
CA GLY A 482 3.91 14.82 -60.63
C GLY A 482 3.87 14.44 -59.14
N CYS A 483 4.49 13.33 -58.73
CA CYS A 483 4.54 12.90 -57.34
C CYS A 483 5.70 13.49 -56.53
N LEU A 484 6.72 14.11 -57.16
CA LEU A 484 7.85 14.71 -56.43
C LEU A 484 7.47 15.89 -55.52
N SER A 485 6.27 16.45 -55.68
CA SER A 485 5.72 17.49 -54.80
C SER A 485 5.04 16.95 -53.53
N ASN A 486 5.02 15.61 -53.32
CA ASN A 486 4.25 14.92 -52.29
C ASN A 486 2.78 15.39 -52.19
N PRO A 487 1.99 15.32 -53.30
CA PRO A 487 0.64 15.89 -53.35
C PRO A 487 -0.46 15.00 -52.71
N CYS A 488 -0.08 13.82 -52.20
CA CYS A 488 -0.96 12.87 -51.53
C CYS A 488 -0.73 12.87 -50.03
N PHE A 489 -1.72 12.40 -49.27
CA PHE A 489 -1.62 12.24 -47.82
C PHE A 489 -0.45 11.32 -47.43
N GLY A 490 0.13 11.54 -46.25
CA GLY A 490 1.28 10.75 -45.76
C GLY A 490 0.97 9.24 -45.75
N GLY A 491 1.71 8.46 -46.54
CA GLY A 491 1.51 7.01 -46.70
C GLY A 491 0.50 6.60 -47.78
N ALA A 492 -0.26 7.51 -48.37
CA ALA A 492 -1.12 7.20 -49.52
C ALA A 492 -0.26 7.07 -50.80
N GLN A 493 -0.47 6.00 -51.58
CA GLN A 493 0.33 5.73 -52.77
C GLN A 493 0.08 6.78 -53.86
N CYS A 494 1.09 7.60 -54.19
CA CYS A 494 1.03 8.51 -55.33
C CYS A 494 1.43 7.78 -56.62
N THR A 495 0.61 7.89 -57.66
CA THR A 495 0.90 7.43 -59.02
C THR A 495 1.04 8.64 -59.95
N SER A 496 2.21 8.86 -60.54
CA SER A 496 2.43 9.91 -61.54
C SER A 496 2.25 9.41 -62.96
N PHE A 497 1.85 10.31 -63.87
CA PHE A 497 1.63 10.02 -65.28
C PHE A 497 2.59 10.81 -66.18
N PRO A 498 2.88 10.35 -67.41
CA PRO A 498 3.89 10.97 -68.29
C PRO A 498 3.59 12.40 -68.76
N ASP A 499 2.39 12.92 -68.48
CA ASP A 499 1.95 14.29 -68.78
C ASP A 499 2.20 15.29 -67.63
N GLY A 500 2.71 14.83 -66.49
CA GLY A 500 2.89 15.62 -65.28
C GLY A 500 1.70 15.61 -64.32
N SER A 501 0.60 14.95 -64.67
CA SER A 501 -0.50 14.70 -63.73
C SER A 501 -0.16 13.59 -62.73
N TRP A 502 -0.91 13.53 -61.64
CA TRP A 502 -0.74 12.55 -60.57
C TRP A 502 -2.11 12.14 -60.01
N LYS A 503 -2.17 10.96 -59.40
CA LYS A 503 -3.35 10.44 -58.72
C LYS A 503 -2.93 9.70 -57.44
N CYS A 504 -3.62 10.01 -56.35
CA CYS A 504 -3.49 9.28 -55.09
C CYS A 504 -4.30 7.97 -55.12
N GLY A 505 -3.77 6.94 -54.46
CA GLY A 505 -4.46 5.70 -54.17
C GLY A 505 -5.47 5.84 -53.03
N LYS A 506 -5.76 4.73 -52.34
CA LYS A 506 -6.51 4.76 -51.08
C LYS A 506 -5.72 5.49 -49.99
N CYS A 507 -6.42 5.99 -48.99
CA CYS A 507 -5.81 6.42 -47.72
C CYS A 507 -5.12 5.23 -47.00
N PRO A 508 -4.17 5.48 -46.09
CA PRO A 508 -3.57 4.43 -45.27
C PRO A 508 -4.61 3.77 -44.35
N THR A 509 -4.33 2.56 -43.85
CA THR A 509 -5.17 1.89 -42.86
C THR A 509 -5.30 2.75 -41.59
N GLY A 510 -6.53 2.85 -41.06
CA GLY A 510 -6.91 3.82 -40.02
C GLY A 510 -7.40 5.18 -40.56
N TYR A 511 -7.34 5.42 -41.88
CA TYR A 511 -7.84 6.65 -42.49
C TYR A 511 -8.85 6.41 -43.63
N THR A 512 -9.85 7.27 -43.71
CA THR A 512 -10.85 7.33 -44.79
C THR A 512 -10.76 8.64 -45.58
N GLY A 513 -11.07 8.62 -46.88
CA GLY A 513 -10.99 9.80 -47.74
C GLY A 513 -10.59 9.50 -49.19
N ASN A 514 -10.11 10.52 -49.89
CA ASN A 514 -9.83 10.48 -51.33
C ASN A 514 -8.33 10.36 -51.69
N GLY A 515 -7.48 9.98 -50.73
CA GLY A 515 -6.03 9.87 -50.89
C GLY A 515 -5.25 11.20 -50.89
N ILE A 516 -5.94 12.33 -51.09
CA ILE A 516 -5.39 13.69 -50.93
C ILE A 516 -5.72 14.19 -49.53
N ASN A 517 -7.03 14.25 -49.24
CA ASN A 517 -7.58 14.55 -47.93
C ASN A 517 -8.02 13.23 -47.30
N CYS A 518 -7.21 12.72 -46.38
CA CYS A 518 -7.54 11.58 -45.54
C CYS A 518 -7.86 12.10 -44.13
N LYS A 519 -8.92 11.54 -43.53
CA LYS A 519 -9.33 11.78 -42.15
C LYS A 519 -9.24 10.48 -41.37
N ASP A 520 -8.96 10.61 -40.09
CA ASP A 520 -8.97 9.50 -39.14
C ASP A 520 -10.33 8.77 -39.19
N ILE A 521 -10.31 7.45 -39.11
CA ILE A 521 -11.50 6.62 -38.86
C ILE A 521 -11.74 6.61 -37.35
N ASN A 522 -13.00 6.51 -36.92
CA ASN A 522 -13.29 6.26 -35.51
C ASN A 522 -13.68 4.79 -35.32
N GLU A 523 -12.72 3.87 -35.21
CA GLU A 523 -13.05 2.43 -35.16
C GLU A 523 -13.92 2.08 -33.95
N CYS A 524 -13.81 2.79 -32.83
CA CYS A 524 -14.68 2.63 -31.66
C CYS A 524 -16.17 2.88 -31.96
N LYS A 525 -16.51 3.69 -32.96
CA LYS A 525 -17.90 3.93 -33.40
C LYS A 525 -18.33 3.05 -34.57
N GLU A 526 -17.40 2.69 -35.45
CA GLU A 526 -17.66 1.78 -36.57
C GLU A 526 -17.77 0.31 -36.12
N VAL A 527 -17.14 -0.05 -34.99
CA VAL A 527 -17.22 -1.39 -34.36
C VAL A 527 -17.50 -1.26 -32.85
N PRO A 528 -18.77 -1.10 -32.44
CA PRO A 528 -19.15 -0.92 -31.03
C PRO A 528 -18.82 -2.09 -30.10
N ASN A 529 -18.44 -3.26 -30.63
CA ASN A 529 -18.00 -4.42 -29.85
C ASN A 529 -16.56 -4.87 -30.19
N ALA A 530 -15.68 -3.89 -30.45
CA ALA A 530 -14.23 -4.10 -30.52
C ALA A 530 -13.58 -4.25 -29.13
N CYS A 531 -14.07 -3.49 -28.15
CA CYS A 531 -13.61 -3.48 -26.76
C CYS A 531 -14.73 -3.93 -25.82
N PHE A 532 -14.39 -4.22 -24.57
CA PHE A 532 -15.35 -4.64 -23.55
C PHE A 532 -16.27 -3.47 -23.17
N GLU A 533 -17.52 -3.79 -22.87
CA GLU A 533 -18.54 -2.86 -22.40
C GLU A 533 -18.88 -3.26 -20.97
N PHE A 534 -18.75 -2.31 -20.04
CA PHE A 534 -18.97 -2.53 -18.60
C PHE A 534 -19.89 -1.41 -18.11
N ASN A 535 -20.97 -1.77 -17.41
CA ASN A 535 -22.02 -0.87 -16.92
C ASN A 535 -22.49 0.15 -17.99
N GLY A 536 -22.69 -0.32 -19.23
CA GLY A 536 -23.10 0.49 -20.40
C GLY A 536 -22.03 1.41 -21.00
N VAL A 537 -20.77 1.33 -20.52
CA VAL A 537 -19.65 2.14 -21.00
C VAL A 537 -18.75 1.31 -21.91
N HIS A 538 -18.72 1.63 -23.21
CA HIS A 538 -17.80 1.03 -24.17
C HIS A 538 -16.35 1.52 -23.96
N ARG A 539 -15.46 0.65 -23.45
CA ARG A 539 -14.11 1.01 -23.00
C ARG A 539 -13.09 1.09 -24.15
N CYS A 540 -13.40 1.87 -25.19
CA CYS A 540 -12.60 2.02 -26.42
C CYS A 540 -12.09 3.45 -26.62
N GLU A 541 -10.77 3.61 -26.77
CA GLU A 541 -10.13 4.89 -27.10
C GLU A 541 -9.76 4.96 -28.59
N ASN A 542 -10.11 6.07 -29.23
CA ASN A 542 -9.76 6.34 -30.61
C ASN A 542 -8.45 7.12 -30.71
N THR A 543 -7.53 6.62 -31.53
CA THR A 543 -6.15 7.13 -31.67
C THR A 543 -5.88 7.55 -33.11
N VAL A 544 -4.91 8.44 -33.33
CA VAL A 544 -4.59 8.91 -34.70
C VAL A 544 -3.26 8.31 -35.17
N PRO A 545 -3.22 7.17 -35.90
CA PRO A 545 -4.34 6.36 -36.39
C PRO A 545 -4.56 5.02 -35.69
N GLY A 546 -5.84 4.65 -35.57
CA GLY A 546 -6.33 3.35 -35.11
C GLY A 546 -7.07 3.41 -33.78
N TYR A 547 -7.24 2.28 -33.10
CA TYR A 547 -7.88 2.23 -31.79
C TYR A 547 -7.04 1.47 -30.77
N ASN A 548 -7.31 1.76 -29.50
CA ASN A 548 -6.82 1.03 -28.35
C ASN A 548 -8.00 0.72 -27.44
N CYS A 549 -8.17 -0.53 -27.01
CA CYS A 549 -9.04 -0.80 -25.88
C CYS A 549 -8.36 -0.36 -24.60
N LEU A 550 -9.12 0.10 -23.60
CA LEU A 550 -8.62 0.19 -22.24
C LEU A 550 -8.33 -1.23 -21.70
N PRO A 551 -7.53 -1.39 -20.63
CA PRO A 551 -7.48 -2.65 -19.90
C PRO A 551 -8.89 -3.05 -19.44
N CYS A 552 -9.07 -4.35 -19.19
CA CYS A 552 -10.26 -4.84 -18.49
C CYS A 552 -10.43 -4.09 -17.15
N PRO A 553 -11.68 -3.89 -16.69
CA PRO A 553 -11.94 -3.27 -15.38
C PRO A 553 -11.36 -4.11 -14.22
N THR A 554 -11.37 -3.52 -13.03
CA THR A 554 -11.19 -4.18 -11.72
C THR A 554 -11.99 -5.49 -11.67
N ARG A 555 -11.50 -6.49 -10.93
CA ARG A 555 -12.05 -7.86 -10.84
C ARG A 555 -12.10 -8.68 -12.16
N TYR A 556 -11.85 -8.10 -13.33
CA TYR A 556 -11.76 -8.82 -14.62
C TYR A 556 -10.32 -9.01 -15.12
N THR A 557 -10.13 -9.92 -16.08
CA THR A 557 -8.85 -10.17 -16.75
C THR A 557 -9.06 -10.58 -18.21
N GLY A 558 -8.16 -10.17 -19.11
CA GLY A 558 -8.26 -10.44 -20.54
C GLY A 558 -7.17 -9.72 -21.35
N PRO A 559 -7.07 -9.98 -22.67
CA PRO A 559 -6.18 -9.22 -23.54
C PRO A 559 -6.63 -7.75 -23.65
N GLN A 560 -5.69 -6.87 -24.00
CA GLN A 560 -5.95 -5.48 -24.39
C GLN A 560 -5.69 -5.31 -25.90
N PRO A 561 -6.71 -5.38 -26.76
CA PRO A 561 -6.52 -5.22 -28.20
C PRO A 561 -6.18 -3.79 -28.61
N PHE A 562 -5.27 -3.69 -29.58
CA PHE A 562 -5.02 -2.48 -30.34
C PHE A 562 -4.89 -2.82 -31.82
N GLY A 563 -5.21 -1.85 -32.69
CA GLY A 563 -5.21 -2.08 -34.12
C GLY A 563 -5.40 -0.83 -34.96
N ARG A 564 -5.35 -0.99 -36.29
CA ARG A 564 -5.55 0.11 -37.24
C ARG A 564 -6.53 -0.32 -38.33
N GLY A 565 -7.60 0.45 -38.51
CA GLY A 565 -8.68 0.14 -39.44
C GLY A 565 -9.74 -0.79 -38.85
N VAL A 566 -10.96 -0.65 -39.40
CA VAL A 566 -12.16 -1.42 -39.03
C VAL A 566 -11.96 -2.94 -39.12
N GLU A 567 -11.09 -3.43 -40.03
CA GLU A 567 -10.79 -4.86 -40.18
C GLU A 567 -10.01 -5.44 -38.99
N ASP A 568 -9.12 -4.64 -38.39
CA ASP A 568 -8.44 -4.99 -37.13
C ASP A 568 -9.44 -4.99 -35.96
N ALA A 569 -10.28 -3.94 -35.86
CA ALA A 569 -11.27 -3.80 -34.80
C ALA A 569 -12.35 -4.90 -34.81
N ALA A 570 -12.77 -5.35 -36.00
CA ALA A 570 -13.75 -6.41 -36.15
C ALA A 570 -13.18 -7.82 -35.83
N SER A 571 -11.85 -8.00 -35.90
CA SER A 571 -11.19 -9.30 -35.73
C SER A 571 -10.47 -9.48 -34.39
N LYS A 572 -9.96 -8.41 -33.79
CA LYS A 572 -9.24 -8.40 -32.50
C LYS A 572 -10.15 -7.86 -31.40
N LYS A 573 -11.20 -8.60 -31.07
CA LYS A 573 -12.15 -8.22 -30.02
C LYS A 573 -11.58 -8.46 -28.63
N GLN A 574 -11.89 -7.55 -27.71
CA GLN A 574 -11.59 -7.74 -26.30
C GLN A 574 -12.58 -8.75 -25.70
N VAL A 575 -12.07 -9.63 -24.85
CA VAL A 575 -12.85 -10.55 -24.03
C VAL A 575 -12.29 -10.45 -22.63
N CYS A 576 -13.04 -9.81 -21.73
CA CYS A 576 -12.73 -9.75 -20.31
C CYS A 576 -13.53 -10.86 -19.63
N THR A 577 -12.84 -11.77 -18.93
CA THR A 577 -13.46 -12.79 -18.08
C THR A 577 -13.31 -12.38 -16.61
N PRO A 578 -14.23 -12.74 -15.72
CA PRO A 578 -14.02 -12.66 -14.27
C PRO A 578 -12.66 -13.23 -13.88
N ARG A 579 -11.92 -12.51 -13.04
CA ARG A 579 -10.63 -12.97 -12.51
C ARG A 579 -10.87 -13.96 -11.38
N ASN A 580 -10.03 -14.99 -11.28
CA ASN A 580 -10.05 -15.91 -10.15
C ASN A 580 -8.60 -16.31 -9.81
N PRO A 581 -7.97 -15.66 -8.81
CA PRO A 581 -6.56 -15.89 -8.47
C PRO A 581 -6.21 -17.36 -8.15
N CYS A 582 -7.19 -18.12 -7.66
CA CYS A 582 -7.04 -19.54 -7.33
C CYS A 582 -7.07 -20.46 -8.57
N LEU A 583 -7.76 -20.07 -9.65
CA LEU A 583 -7.84 -20.83 -10.90
C LEU A 583 -6.81 -20.39 -11.94
N ASP A 584 -6.45 -19.11 -11.99
CA ASP A 584 -5.41 -18.58 -12.88
C ASP A 584 -3.98 -18.75 -12.34
N GLY A 585 -3.84 -19.03 -11.03
CA GLY A 585 -2.55 -19.24 -10.37
C GLY A 585 -1.78 -17.95 -10.08
N SER A 586 -2.46 -16.80 -10.05
CA SER A 586 -1.88 -15.50 -9.67
C SER A 586 -1.92 -15.18 -8.17
N HIS A 587 -2.41 -16.12 -7.35
CA HIS A 587 -2.34 -16.05 -5.89
C HIS A 587 -0.90 -16.18 -5.35
N ASP A 588 -0.64 -15.65 -4.16
CA ASP A 588 0.65 -15.73 -3.46
C ASP A 588 0.67 -16.72 -2.27
N CYS A 589 -0.47 -17.38 -1.98
CA CYS A 589 -0.60 -18.40 -0.94
C CYS A 589 0.54 -19.44 -0.91
N ASN A 590 0.90 -19.92 0.29
CA ASN A 590 1.96 -20.89 0.50
C ASN A 590 1.76 -22.19 -0.31
N LYS A 591 2.85 -22.87 -0.66
CA LYS A 591 2.82 -24.26 -1.19
C LYS A 591 1.98 -25.21 -0.31
N ASN A 592 1.97 -24.96 1.00
CA ASN A 592 1.27 -25.73 2.02
C ASN A 592 -0.15 -25.18 2.31
N ALA A 593 -0.61 -24.15 1.59
CA ALA A 593 -1.93 -23.54 1.75
C ALA A 593 -2.89 -23.84 0.59
N ARG A 594 -4.20 -23.80 0.86
CA ARG A 594 -5.29 -23.71 -0.10
C ARG A 594 -5.50 -22.23 -0.45
N CYS A 595 -5.86 -21.96 -1.71
CA CYS A 595 -6.38 -20.66 -2.13
C CYS A 595 -7.91 -20.79 -2.12
N ASN A 596 -8.58 -20.05 -1.24
CA ASN A 596 -10.02 -20.07 -1.06
C ASN A 596 -10.57 -18.84 -1.79
N TYR A 597 -11.24 -19.04 -2.93
CA TYR A 597 -11.96 -17.97 -3.59
C TYR A 597 -13.18 -17.59 -2.73
N LEU A 598 -13.31 -16.32 -2.37
CA LEU A 598 -14.43 -15.85 -1.55
C LEU A 598 -15.62 -15.53 -2.45
N GLY A 599 -15.42 -14.61 -3.41
CA GLY A 599 -16.43 -14.27 -4.41
C GLY A 599 -15.84 -13.45 -5.56
N HIS A 600 -16.68 -13.09 -6.53
CA HIS A 600 -16.28 -12.11 -7.54
C HIS A 600 -16.24 -10.70 -6.95
N PHE A 601 -17.24 -10.34 -6.15
CA PHE A 601 -17.45 -9.02 -5.56
C PHE A 601 -16.94 -8.91 -4.11
N SER A 602 -16.63 -10.04 -3.47
CA SER A 602 -15.93 -10.06 -2.16
C SER A 602 -14.55 -9.39 -2.25
N ASP A 603 -14.19 -8.53 -1.30
CA ASP A 603 -12.87 -7.89 -1.24
C ASP A 603 -12.08 -8.36 -0.01
N PRO A 604 -10.94 -9.05 -0.18
CA PRO A 604 -10.32 -9.52 -1.41
C PRO A 604 -11.02 -10.75 -1.97
N MET A 605 -10.94 -10.91 -3.30
CA MET A 605 -11.55 -12.05 -4.04
C MET A 605 -11.10 -13.45 -3.56
N TYR A 606 -10.09 -13.56 -2.71
CA TYR A 606 -9.60 -14.82 -2.15
C TYR A 606 -8.89 -14.64 -0.80
N ARG A 607 -9.01 -15.63 0.09
CA ARG A 607 -8.15 -15.81 1.27
C ARG A 607 -7.23 -17.03 1.13
N CYS A 608 -6.10 -17.02 1.84
CA CYS A 608 -5.15 -18.13 1.89
C CYS A 608 -5.30 -18.87 3.23
N GLU A 609 -5.37 -20.19 3.21
CA GLU A 609 -5.64 -21.03 4.38
C GLU A 609 -4.63 -22.18 4.40
N CYS A 610 -3.97 -22.48 5.53
CA CYS A 610 -3.04 -23.60 5.58
C CYS A 610 -3.78 -24.96 5.46
N LYS A 611 -3.18 -25.93 4.74
CA LYS A 611 -3.77 -27.27 4.56
C LYS A 611 -3.63 -28.09 5.86
N PRO A 612 -4.54 -29.04 6.16
CA PRO A 612 -4.47 -29.86 7.38
C PRO A 612 -3.07 -30.44 7.68
N GLY A 613 -2.63 -30.30 8.94
CA GLY A 613 -1.26 -30.58 9.40
C GLY A 613 -0.29 -29.42 9.19
N PHE A 614 -0.80 -28.25 8.84
CA PHE A 614 -0.02 -27.02 8.77
C PHE A 614 -0.89 -25.86 9.28
N ALA A 615 -0.32 -25.07 10.18
CA ALA A 615 -0.93 -23.89 10.79
C ALA A 615 -0.23 -22.60 10.32
N GLY A 616 -0.93 -21.46 10.35
CA GLY A 616 -0.39 -20.17 9.92
C GLY A 616 -1.35 -19.33 9.09
N ASN A 617 -0.90 -18.12 8.73
CA ASN A 617 -1.69 -17.10 8.02
C ASN A 617 -1.88 -17.37 6.50
N GLY A 618 -1.76 -18.62 6.05
CA GLY A 618 -1.90 -19.03 4.65
C GLY A 618 -0.79 -18.58 3.69
N LEU A 619 -0.11 -17.47 3.96
CA LEU A 619 1.11 -17.03 3.25
C LEU A 619 2.35 -17.75 3.81
N ILE A 620 2.39 -17.91 5.13
CA ILE A 620 3.38 -18.71 5.87
C ILE A 620 2.61 -19.81 6.59
N CYS A 621 3.04 -21.06 6.43
CA CYS A 621 2.46 -22.22 7.10
C CYS A 621 3.58 -23.05 7.75
N GLY A 622 3.52 -23.19 9.07
CA GLY A 622 4.34 -24.07 9.90
C GLY A 622 3.84 -25.50 9.92
N GLU A 623 4.56 -26.39 10.60
CA GLU A 623 4.07 -27.75 10.88
C GLU A 623 3.08 -27.69 12.05
N ASP A 624 1.93 -28.35 11.90
CA ASP A 624 0.94 -28.62 12.95
C ASP A 624 0.81 -30.16 13.06
N THR A 625 0.63 -30.68 14.29
CA THR A 625 0.73 -32.12 14.60
C THR A 625 -0.63 -32.76 14.87
N ASP A 626 -1.44 -32.05 15.63
CA ASP A 626 -2.69 -32.42 16.28
C ASP A 626 -3.93 -31.68 15.71
N LEU A 627 -3.72 -30.80 14.72
CA LEU A 627 -4.76 -30.25 13.82
C LEU A 627 -5.67 -29.19 14.45
N ASP A 628 -5.29 -28.63 15.58
CA ASP A 628 -6.01 -27.57 16.30
C ASP A 628 -5.84 -26.16 15.66
N GLY A 629 -4.93 -26.05 14.68
CA GLY A 629 -4.65 -24.80 13.97
C GLY A 629 -3.49 -23.98 14.53
N TRP A 630 -2.77 -24.42 15.56
CA TRP A 630 -1.56 -23.76 16.05
C TRP A 630 -0.26 -24.50 15.64
N PRO A 631 0.81 -23.77 15.31
CA PRO A 631 2.05 -24.39 14.86
C PRO A 631 2.96 -24.79 16.02
N ASN A 632 3.59 -25.96 15.92
CA ASN A 632 4.58 -26.52 16.86
C ASN A 632 5.76 -25.59 17.24
N ALA A 633 5.92 -24.46 16.54
CA ALA A 633 6.98 -23.47 16.73
C ALA A 633 6.56 -22.11 16.14
N ASP A 634 7.04 -21.01 16.74
CA ASP A 634 6.75 -19.65 16.26
C ASP A 634 7.12 -19.44 14.79
N LEU A 635 6.21 -18.80 14.06
CA LEU A 635 6.35 -18.52 12.64
C LEU A 635 6.73 -17.05 12.41
N VAL A 636 7.59 -16.82 11.42
CA VAL A 636 8.06 -15.47 10.98
C VAL A 636 6.99 -14.70 10.18
N CYS A 637 5.74 -14.79 10.61
CA CYS A 637 4.64 -14.03 10.04
C CYS A 637 4.57 -12.61 10.64
N VAL A 638 3.73 -11.77 10.04
CA VAL A 638 3.18 -10.52 10.59
C VAL A 638 3.08 -10.45 12.12
N GLU A 639 3.76 -9.58 12.90
CA GLU A 639 3.43 -9.42 14.34
C GLU A 639 1.95 -9.02 14.58
N ASN A 640 1.27 -8.50 13.55
CA ASN A 640 -0.17 -8.20 13.53
C ASN A 640 -1.07 -9.37 13.08
N ALA A 641 -0.56 -10.59 12.87
CA ALA A 641 -1.41 -11.75 12.60
C ALA A 641 -2.04 -12.24 13.91
N THR A 642 -3.35 -12.08 14.04
CA THR A 642 -4.11 -12.33 15.28
C THR A 642 -4.08 -13.78 15.77
N TYR A 643 -4.00 -14.76 14.87
CA TYR A 643 -4.11 -16.18 15.19
C TYR A 643 -3.10 -17.05 14.43
N HIS A 644 -2.89 -18.28 14.92
CA HIS A 644 -2.22 -19.39 14.22
C HIS A 644 -0.72 -19.21 13.86
N CYS A 645 -0.01 -18.20 14.41
CA CYS A 645 1.43 -18.00 14.16
C CYS A 645 2.36 -18.22 15.38
N LYS A 646 1.84 -18.28 16.60
CA LYS A 646 2.62 -18.50 17.83
C LYS A 646 2.89 -19.98 18.06
N LYS A 647 3.95 -20.31 18.80
CA LYS A 647 4.16 -21.68 19.29
C LYS A 647 2.95 -22.12 20.13
N ASP A 648 2.24 -23.11 19.60
CA ASP A 648 1.30 -24.02 20.27
C ASP A 648 1.78 -24.43 21.69
N ASN A 649 0.91 -24.39 22.71
CA ASN A 649 1.28 -24.67 24.10
C ASN A 649 1.10 -26.14 24.54
N CYS A 650 0.32 -26.95 23.82
CA CYS A 650 0.11 -28.38 24.08
C CYS A 650 0.35 -29.29 22.86
N PRO A 651 1.56 -29.38 22.25
CA PRO A 651 1.76 -29.81 20.85
C PRO A 651 1.56 -31.30 20.47
N ASN A 652 0.78 -32.04 21.25
CA ASN A 652 0.30 -33.38 20.93
C ASN A 652 -1.17 -33.62 21.37
N LEU A 653 -1.91 -32.57 21.76
CA LEU A 653 -3.27 -32.63 22.30
C LEU A 653 -4.04 -31.36 21.87
N PRO A 654 -5.09 -31.46 21.04
CA PRO A 654 -5.77 -30.28 20.51
C PRO A 654 -6.38 -29.40 21.61
N ASN A 655 -6.00 -28.11 21.64
CA ASN A 655 -6.52 -27.10 22.54
C ASN A 655 -6.58 -25.73 21.84
N SER A 656 -7.36 -25.68 20.76
CA SER A 656 -7.35 -24.61 19.75
C SER A 656 -7.62 -23.19 20.26
N GLY A 657 -8.17 -23.03 21.47
CA GLY A 657 -8.35 -21.75 22.13
C GLY A 657 -7.07 -21.19 22.76
N GLN A 658 -6.03 -22.03 22.90
CA GLN A 658 -4.74 -21.70 23.50
C GLN A 658 -4.87 -21.12 24.91
N GLU A 659 -5.87 -21.60 25.67
CA GLU A 659 -6.02 -21.27 27.08
C GLU A 659 -4.72 -21.63 27.87
N ASP A 660 -4.36 -20.71 28.75
CA ASP A 660 -3.07 -20.58 29.46
C ASP A 660 -3.32 -19.63 30.64
N TYR A 661 -3.84 -20.17 31.74
CA TYR A 661 -4.37 -19.38 32.85
C TYR A 661 -3.26 -18.69 33.67
N ASP A 662 -2.27 -19.45 34.14
CA ASP A 662 -1.18 -18.95 34.98
C ASP A 662 -0.11 -18.15 34.19
N LYS A 663 0.08 -18.47 32.90
CA LYS A 663 1.14 -17.99 31.98
C LYS A 663 2.55 -18.52 32.22
N ASP A 664 2.68 -19.80 32.60
CA ASP A 664 3.90 -20.61 32.44
C ASP A 664 4.27 -20.77 30.95
N GLY A 665 3.28 -21.04 30.08
CA GLY A 665 3.46 -21.32 28.66
C GLY A 665 3.33 -22.80 28.25
N ILE A 666 2.94 -23.67 29.19
CA ILE A 666 2.06 -24.83 28.97
C ILE A 666 0.61 -24.29 28.78
N GLY A 667 -0.42 -25.12 28.70
CA GLY A 667 -1.82 -24.68 28.62
C GLY A 667 -2.79 -25.62 29.31
N ASP A 668 -3.96 -25.08 29.64
CA ASP A 668 -5.07 -25.66 30.44
C ASP A 668 -5.65 -26.99 29.88
N ALA A 669 -5.06 -27.57 28.83
CA ALA A 669 -5.39 -28.88 28.29
C ALA A 669 -4.37 -29.96 28.68
N CYS A 670 -3.12 -29.57 28.94
CA CYS A 670 -1.99 -30.48 29.13
C CYS A 670 -1.10 -30.16 30.33
N ASP A 671 -1.44 -29.16 31.14
CA ASP A 671 -0.88 -29.03 32.48
C ASP A 671 -1.53 -30.01 33.48
N ASN A 672 -1.23 -29.80 34.77
CA ASN A 672 -1.54 -30.66 35.90
C ASN A 672 -1.76 -29.85 37.20
N ASP A 673 -1.80 -28.50 37.10
CA ASP A 673 -1.82 -27.50 38.20
C ASP A 673 -2.14 -26.13 37.54
N ASP A 674 -3.29 -26.03 36.83
CA ASP A 674 -3.62 -24.96 35.85
C ASP A 674 -3.51 -23.49 36.36
N ASP A 675 -3.41 -23.27 37.68
CA ASP A 675 -3.28 -21.95 38.31
C ASP A 675 -2.05 -21.77 39.25
N ASP A 676 -1.08 -22.69 39.22
CA ASP A 676 0.18 -22.74 40.01
C ASP A 676 -0.05 -22.63 41.55
N ASP A 677 -1.16 -23.21 42.03
CA ASP A 677 -1.52 -23.38 43.44
C ASP A 677 -0.56 -24.33 44.20
N GLY A 678 -0.19 -25.43 43.53
CA GLY A 678 0.48 -26.59 44.10
C GLY A 678 -0.48 -27.73 44.49
N ILE A 679 -1.71 -27.72 43.97
CA ILE A 679 -2.72 -28.77 44.10
C ILE A 679 -3.16 -29.18 42.69
N PRO A 680 -2.89 -30.41 42.25
CA PRO A 680 -3.29 -30.85 40.91
C PRO A 680 -4.79 -30.86 40.67
N ASP A 681 -5.19 -30.47 39.46
CA ASP A 681 -6.58 -30.30 38.98
C ASP A 681 -7.45 -31.54 39.24
N ASP A 682 -6.87 -32.75 39.17
CA ASP A 682 -7.55 -34.03 39.48
C ASP A 682 -8.11 -34.11 40.91
N ARG A 683 -7.74 -33.14 41.75
CA ARG A 683 -8.03 -33.03 43.17
C ARG A 683 -8.18 -31.57 43.64
N ASP A 684 -8.33 -30.61 42.74
CA ASP A 684 -8.60 -29.21 43.06
C ASP A 684 -10.10 -28.89 42.90
N ASN A 685 -10.67 -28.13 43.83
CA ASN A 685 -12.07 -27.65 43.74
C ASN A 685 -12.24 -26.26 43.10
N CYS A 686 -11.15 -25.60 42.69
CA CYS A 686 -11.13 -24.45 41.78
C CYS A 686 -9.88 -24.48 40.86
N PRO A 687 -9.74 -25.43 39.91
CA PRO A 687 -8.53 -25.57 39.08
C PRO A 687 -8.03 -24.31 38.37
N LEU A 688 -8.90 -23.33 38.13
CA LEU A 688 -8.59 -22.07 37.42
C LEU A 688 -8.58 -20.83 38.35
N ILE A 689 -8.59 -20.96 39.69
CA ILE A 689 -8.69 -19.81 40.62
C ILE A 689 -7.91 -20.05 41.94
N PHE A 690 -6.58 -19.90 41.90
CA PHE A 690 -5.59 -20.13 42.96
C PHE A 690 -6.18 -20.12 44.38
N ASN A 691 -6.30 -21.26 45.06
CA ASN A 691 -7.04 -21.39 46.31
C ASN A 691 -6.41 -22.27 47.43
N PRO A 692 -5.09 -22.21 47.80
CA PRO A 692 -4.30 -23.36 48.34
C PRO A 692 -4.64 -23.91 49.74
N ARG A 693 -5.84 -23.62 50.22
CA ARG A 693 -6.48 -24.14 51.41
C ARG A 693 -7.67 -25.07 51.10
N GLN A 694 -8.13 -25.14 49.84
CA GLN A 694 -9.25 -25.99 49.41
C GLN A 694 -10.44 -25.81 50.35
N TYR A 695 -10.95 -24.58 50.38
CA TYR A 695 -12.13 -24.23 51.17
C TYR A 695 -13.37 -24.43 50.31
N ASP A 696 -14.34 -25.09 50.92
CA ASP A 696 -15.65 -25.47 50.41
C ASP A 696 -16.58 -25.44 51.64
N TYR A 697 -17.70 -24.72 51.53
CA TYR A 697 -18.60 -24.47 52.64
C TYR A 697 -19.74 -25.50 52.76
N ASP A 698 -20.39 -25.88 51.65
CA ASP A 698 -21.61 -26.70 51.63
C ASP A 698 -21.44 -28.12 51.06
N ARG A 699 -20.38 -28.35 50.28
CA ARG A 699 -19.89 -29.61 49.70
C ARG A 699 -20.61 -30.10 48.46
N ASP A 700 -20.56 -29.28 47.43
CA ASP A 700 -20.90 -29.62 46.04
C ASP A 700 -19.67 -30.02 45.19
N ASP A 701 -18.47 -30.02 45.80
CA ASP A 701 -17.14 -30.24 45.22
C ASP A 701 -16.56 -29.05 44.39
N VAL A 702 -17.16 -27.86 44.48
CA VAL A 702 -16.61 -26.55 44.04
C VAL A 702 -16.07 -25.77 45.26
N GLY A 703 -15.15 -24.82 45.07
CA GLY A 703 -14.51 -24.08 46.17
C GLY A 703 -14.93 -22.62 46.35
N ASP A 704 -14.89 -22.13 47.60
CA ASP A 704 -15.18 -20.76 48.11
C ASP A 704 -14.63 -19.55 47.29
N ARG A 705 -13.79 -19.80 46.28
CA ARG A 705 -13.13 -18.79 45.42
C ARG A 705 -13.63 -18.74 43.97
N CYS A 706 -14.07 -19.87 43.44
CA CYS A 706 -14.61 -20.00 42.09
C CYS A 706 -16.12 -20.18 42.11
N ASP A 707 -16.67 -20.66 43.23
CA ASP A 707 -18.09 -20.83 43.46
C ASP A 707 -18.86 -19.49 43.36
N ASN A 708 -19.79 -19.43 42.39
CA ASN A 708 -20.70 -18.30 42.17
C ASN A 708 -21.90 -18.29 43.14
N CYS A 709 -22.09 -19.35 43.93
CA CYS A 709 -23.06 -19.44 45.02
C CYS A 709 -22.49 -20.06 46.33
N PRO A 710 -21.52 -19.41 47.04
CA PRO A 710 -20.76 -19.91 48.23
C PRO A 710 -21.47 -20.46 49.48
N TYR A 711 -22.79 -20.70 49.41
CA TYR A 711 -23.62 -21.24 50.49
C TYR A 711 -24.74 -22.17 49.97
N ASN A 712 -24.81 -22.45 48.66
CA ASN A 712 -25.99 -22.91 47.94
C ASN A 712 -25.81 -24.10 46.96
N SER A 713 -24.65 -24.79 46.95
CA SER A 713 -24.42 -26.11 46.33
C SER A 713 -24.95 -26.30 44.88
N ASN A 714 -24.14 -25.95 43.89
CA ASN A 714 -24.40 -26.03 42.46
C ASN A 714 -23.12 -26.46 41.70
N PRO A 715 -22.83 -27.78 41.61
CA PRO A 715 -21.61 -28.29 40.96
C PRO A 715 -21.49 -27.94 39.47
N ASP A 716 -22.61 -27.59 38.85
CA ASP A 716 -22.75 -27.15 37.46
C ASP A 716 -22.41 -25.66 37.27
N GLN A 717 -22.42 -24.86 38.34
CA GLN A 717 -22.07 -23.44 38.36
C GLN A 717 -22.83 -22.58 37.33
N THR A 718 -24.05 -22.99 36.94
CA THR A 718 -24.88 -22.26 35.98
C THR A 718 -25.17 -20.83 36.45
N ASP A 719 -24.97 -19.88 35.53
CA ASP A 719 -25.16 -18.43 35.68
C ASP A 719 -25.77 -17.94 34.36
N THR A 720 -27.09 -17.71 34.36
CA THR A 720 -27.86 -17.48 33.13
C THR A 720 -27.63 -16.09 32.53
N ASP A 721 -27.55 -15.01 33.33
CA ASP A 721 -27.25 -13.65 32.83
C ASP A 721 -25.73 -13.33 32.76
N ASN A 722 -24.89 -14.19 33.32
CA ASN A 722 -23.42 -14.09 33.37
C ASN A 722 -22.92 -12.92 34.25
N ASN A 723 -23.66 -12.57 35.32
CA ASN A 723 -23.27 -11.49 36.24
C ASN A 723 -22.25 -11.91 37.32
N GLY A 724 -22.10 -13.21 37.59
CA GLY A 724 -21.23 -13.79 38.62
C GLY A 724 -21.93 -14.21 39.92
N GLU A 725 -23.27 -14.20 39.98
CA GLU A 725 -24.10 -14.79 41.04
C GLU A 725 -24.98 -15.88 40.43
N GLY A 726 -24.72 -17.16 40.75
CA GLY A 726 -25.32 -18.29 40.03
C GLY A 726 -26.81 -18.51 40.27
N ASP A 727 -27.45 -19.25 39.36
CA ASP A 727 -28.89 -19.54 39.33
C ASP A 727 -29.41 -20.18 40.63
N ALA A 728 -28.54 -20.90 41.35
CA ALA A 728 -28.86 -21.59 42.60
C ALA A 728 -29.01 -20.67 43.82
N CYS A 729 -28.54 -19.42 43.76
CA CYS A 729 -28.63 -18.44 44.84
C CYS A 729 -29.29 -17.12 44.43
N ALA A 730 -29.24 -16.76 43.14
CA ALA A 730 -29.96 -15.63 42.59
C ALA A 730 -31.50 -15.79 42.70
N VAL A 731 -32.21 -14.65 42.65
CA VAL A 731 -33.68 -14.56 42.82
C VAL A 731 -34.42 -14.09 41.56
N ASP A 732 -33.63 -13.83 40.53
CA ASP A 732 -33.85 -13.11 39.28
C ASP A 732 -32.60 -13.52 38.48
N ILE A 733 -32.69 -14.56 37.65
CA ILE A 733 -31.50 -15.29 37.11
C ILE A 733 -31.13 -14.91 35.68
N ASP A 734 -32.05 -14.28 34.95
CA ASP A 734 -31.82 -13.72 33.62
C ASP A 734 -31.57 -12.19 33.65
N GLY A 735 -31.67 -11.56 34.82
CA GLY A 735 -31.33 -10.17 35.07
C GLY A 735 -32.37 -9.15 34.59
N ASP A 736 -33.60 -9.59 34.29
CA ASP A 736 -34.65 -8.72 33.74
C ASP A 736 -35.25 -7.75 34.79
N GLY A 737 -35.16 -8.09 36.08
CA GLY A 737 -35.73 -7.31 37.18
C GLY A 737 -37.04 -7.88 37.76
N ILE A 738 -37.49 -9.04 37.27
CA ILE A 738 -38.66 -9.79 37.73
C ILE A 738 -38.18 -11.06 38.43
N LEU A 739 -38.72 -11.32 39.61
CA LEU A 739 -38.28 -12.46 40.42
C LEU A 739 -38.81 -13.78 39.83
N ASN A 740 -37.98 -14.83 39.81
CA ASN A 740 -38.26 -16.18 39.28
C ASN A 740 -39.63 -16.77 39.67
N GLU A 741 -40.21 -16.37 40.81
CA GLU A 741 -41.52 -16.83 41.30
C GLU A 741 -42.74 -16.06 40.74
N ASN A 742 -42.52 -14.98 39.98
CA ASN A 742 -43.53 -14.15 39.33
C ASN A 742 -43.32 -14.03 37.80
N ASP A 743 -42.24 -14.61 37.29
CA ASP A 743 -41.80 -14.56 35.90
C ASP A 743 -42.37 -15.73 35.08
N ASN A 744 -42.75 -15.46 33.82
CA ASN A 744 -43.20 -16.45 32.84
C ASN A 744 -42.12 -16.95 31.87
N CYS A 745 -40.92 -16.36 31.85
CA CYS A 745 -39.72 -16.89 31.19
C CYS A 745 -38.44 -16.83 32.05
N PRO A 746 -38.35 -17.56 33.19
CA PRO A 746 -37.23 -17.46 34.16
C PRO A 746 -35.79 -17.62 33.66
N TYR A 747 -35.54 -17.94 32.39
CA TYR A 747 -34.20 -18.10 31.82
C TYR A 747 -33.97 -17.24 30.56
N LEU A 748 -34.90 -16.33 30.21
CA LEU A 748 -34.90 -15.58 28.95
C LEU A 748 -35.53 -14.18 29.07
N TYR A 749 -34.67 -13.20 29.37
CA TYR A 749 -34.94 -11.76 29.58
C TYR A 749 -36.17 -11.22 28.82
N ASN A 750 -37.28 -11.00 29.53
CA ASN A 750 -38.55 -10.60 28.91
C ASN A 750 -39.38 -9.58 29.73
N VAL A 751 -38.81 -8.39 29.97
CA VAL A 751 -39.35 -7.30 30.82
C VAL A 751 -40.77 -6.79 30.51
N ASP A 752 -41.39 -7.23 29.41
CA ASP A 752 -42.79 -6.94 29.09
C ASP A 752 -43.79 -8.02 29.56
N GLN A 753 -43.29 -9.21 29.97
CA GLN A 753 -44.03 -10.40 30.39
C GLN A 753 -45.19 -10.73 29.45
N LYS A 754 -44.94 -10.60 28.14
CA LYS A 754 -45.94 -10.90 27.12
C LYS A 754 -46.25 -12.40 27.12
N ASP A 755 -47.53 -12.69 27.26
CA ASP A 755 -48.14 -14.02 27.19
C ASP A 755 -49.40 -13.84 26.33
N THR A 756 -49.40 -14.43 25.14
CA THR A 756 -50.37 -14.15 24.08
C THR A 756 -51.60 -15.05 24.13
N ASP A 757 -51.47 -16.29 24.60
CA ASP A 757 -52.58 -17.25 24.64
C ASP A 757 -53.08 -17.61 26.07
N LEU A 758 -52.33 -17.21 27.09
CA LEU A 758 -52.64 -17.27 28.52
C LEU A 758 -52.48 -18.66 29.15
N ASP A 759 -51.45 -19.41 28.76
CA ASP A 759 -51.08 -20.70 29.36
C ASP A 759 -50.18 -20.62 30.62
N GLY A 760 -49.46 -19.50 30.78
CA GLY A 760 -48.51 -19.24 31.88
C GLY A 760 -47.02 -19.24 31.52
N VAL A 761 -46.65 -19.47 30.25
CA VAL A 761 -45.31 -19.29 29.68
C VAL A 761 -45.27 -17.99 28.86
N GLY A 762 -44.13 -17.31 28.80
CA GLY A 762 -43.99 -16.08 28.04
C GLY A 762 -43.62 -16.29 26.57
N ASP A 763 -44.06 -15.38 25.71
CA ASP A 763 -43.82 -15.35 24.25
C ASP A 763 -42.36 -15.55 23.81
N GLN A 764 -41.38 -15.22 24.68
CA GLN A 764 -39.94 -15.31 24.37
C GLN A 764 -39.34 -16.71 24.64
N CYS A 765 -40.01 -17.53 25.45
CA CYS A 765 -39.56 -18.86 25.85
C CYS A 765 -40.57 -19.98 25.53
N ASP A 766 -41.77 -19.62 25.08
CA ASP A 766 -42.80 -20.55 24.63
C ASP A 766 -42.49 -21.12 23.24
N ASN A 767 -42.50 -22.45 23.11
CA ASN A 767 -42.34 -23.16 21.84
C ASN A 767 -43.63 -23.27 21.00
N CYS A 768 -44.76 -22.72 21.46
CA CYS A 768 -45.98 -22.47 20.67
C CYS A 768 -46.74 -21.18 21.09
N PRO A 769 -46.21 -19.94 20.86
CA PRO A 769 -46.75 -18.63 21.33
C PRO A 769 -48.19 -18.22 20.94
N LEU A 770 -49.02 -19.14 20.45
CA LEU A 770 -50.37 -18.96 19.92
C LEU A 770 -51.34 -20.12 20.27
N GLU A 771 -50.90 -21.25 20.86
CA GLU A 771 -51.68 -22.51 21.02
C GLU A 771 -51.46 -23.29 22.36
N HIS A 772 -51.49 -22.60 23.50
CA HIS A 772 -51.57 -23.04 24.91
C HIS A 772 -51.03 -24.46 25.20
N ASN A 773 -49.80 -24.52 25.70
CA ASN A 773 -48.95 -25.69 25.78
C ASN A 773 -48.07 -25.70 27.04
N SER A 774 -48.56 -25.30 28.23
CA SER A 774 -47.74 -25.11 29.45
C SER A 774 -47.12 -26.37 30.09
N ASP A 775 -47.07 -27.48 29.34
CA ASP A 775 -46.14 -28.58 29.55
C ASP A 775 -44.85 -28.49 28.68
N GLN A 776 -44.77 -27.52 27.77
CA GLN A 776 -43.68 -27.17 26.83
C GLN A 776 -43.06 -28.38 26.12
N LEU A 777 -43.85 -29.45 25.93
CA LEU A 777 -43.40 -30.71 25.36
C LEU A 777 -43.04 -30.54 23.89
N ASP A 778 -41.77 -30.76 23.58
CA ASP A 778 -41.22 -30.96 22.25
C ASP A 778 -40.76 -32.43 22.16
N SER A 779 -41.56 -33.28 21.50
CA SER A 779 -41.32 -34.74 21.45
C SER A 779 -40.20 -35.17 20.50
N ASP A 780 -39.74 -34.30 19.59
CA ASP A 780 -38.76 -34.67 18.56
C ASP A 780 -37.63 -33.64 18.35
N SER A 781 -37.56 -32.61 19.19
CA SER A 781 -36.43 -31.71 19.42
C SER A 781 -36.09 -30.76 18.26
N ASP A 782 -37.09 -30.25 17.55
CA ASP A 782 -36.91 -29.23 16.51
C ASP A 782 -36.96 -27.78 17.04
N ARG A 783 -37.53 -27.56 18.24
CA ARG A 783 -37.91 -26.30 18.92
C ARG A 783 -39.36 -25.82 18.70
N VAL A 784 -40.23 -26.66 18.14
CA VAL A 784 -41.68 -26.41 17.97
C VAL A 784 -42.46 -27.36 18.88
N GLY A 785 -43.34 -26.84 19.73
CA GLY A 785 -44.06 -27.68 20.70
C GLY A 785 -45.11 -28.61 20.09
N ASP A 786 -45.37 -29.75 20.74
CA ASP A 786 -46.34 -30.83 20.42
C ASP A 786 -47.79 -30.36 20.11
N LYS A 787 -48.13 -29.08 20.34
CA LYS A 787 -49.45 -28.49 20.03
C LYS A 787 -49.48 -27.79 18.66
N CYS A 788 -48.39 -27.11 18.31
CA CYS A 788 -48.26 -26.31 17.09
C CYS A 788 -47.36 -26.98 16.04
N ASP A 789 -46.58 -28.00 16.42
CA ASP A 789 -45.97 -28.94 15.47
C ASP A 789 -47.06 -29.58 14.61
N SER A 790 -46.95 -29.37 13.31
CA SER A 790 -47.80 -29.94 12.30
C SER A 790 -47.11 -31.01 11.45
N ASN A 791 -45.79 -31.17 11.62
CA ASN A 791 -44.85 -31.97 10.82
C ASN A 791 -45.01 -31.73 9.30
N GLN A 792 -45.56 -30.57 8.90
CA GLN A 792 -45.80 -30.18 7.52
C GLN A 792 -44.75 -29.14 7.11
N ASP A 793 -43.65 -29.68 6.62
CA ASP A 793 -42.61 -29.05 5.80
C ASP A 793 -42.80 -29.62 4.37
N ILE A 794 -42.74 -28.79 3.32
CA ILE A 794 -43.09 -29.19 1.94
C ILE A 794 -41.91 -29.27 0.96
N ASP A 795 -40.81 -28.57 1.24
CA ASP A 795 -39.58 -28.58 0.44
C ASP A 795 -38.34 -29.06 1.23
N GLU A 796 -38.59 -29.52 2.45
CA GLU A 796 -37.80 -30.36 3.34
C GLU A 796 -36.63 -29.63 4.02
N ASP A 797 -36.77 -28.33 4.30
CA ASP A 797 -35.68 -27.44 4.75
C ASP A 797 -35.46 -27.41 6.27
N GLY A 798 -36.51 -27.65 7.05
CA GLY A 798 -36.53 -27.66 8.51
C GLY A 798 -37.71 -26.91 9.12
N HIS A 799 -38.23 -25.90 8.44
CA HIS A 799 -39.32 -25.06 8.94
C HIS A 799 -40.68 -25.53 8.44
N GLN A 800 -41.70 -25.50 9.30
CA GLN A 800 -43.05 -25.89 8.90
C GLN A 800 -43.77 -24.75 8.16
N ASN A 801 -44.64 -25.10 7.20
CA ASN A 801 -45.36 -24.22 6.24
C ASN A 801 -46.10 -23.00 6.85
N ASN A 802 -46.23 -22.92 8.18
CA ASN A 802 -46.93 -21.89 8.95
C ASN A 802 -46.02 -21.03 9.83
N LEU A 803 -44.72 -21.33 9.87
CA LEU A 803 -43.65 -20.55 10.52
C LEU A 803 -42.61 -20.09 9.48
N ASP A 804 -42.41 -20.90 8.44
CA ASP A 804 -41.54 -20.60 7.29
C ASP A 804 -41.97 -19.32 6.54
N ASN A 805 -41.01 -18.41 6.30
CA ASN A 805 -41.17 -17.17 5.56
C ASN A 805 -41.10 -17.33 4.02
N CYS A 806 -40.67 -18.50 3.52
CA CYS A 806 -40.70 -18.88 2.11
C CYS A 806 -41.25 -20.31 1.82
N PRO A 807 -42.53 -20.65 2.13
CA PRO A 807 -43.17 -22.00 2.08
C PRO A 807 -43.16 -22.85 0.80
N TYR A 808 -42.31 -22.57 -0.19
CA TYR A 808 -42.10 -23.34 -1.41
C TYR A 808 -40.66 -23.23 -1.99
N ILE A 809 -39.73 -22.55 -1.30
CA ILE A 809 -38.31 -22.39 -1.72
C ILE A 809 -37.39 -22.55 -0.49
N PRO A 810 -36.64 -23.67 -0.36
CA PRO A 810 -35.81 -23.94 0.83
C PRO A 810 -34.84 -22.82 1.19
N ASN A 811 -34.96 -22.33 2.43
CA ASN A 811 -34.12 -21.34 3.07
C ASN A 811 -34.08 -21.61 4.58
N ALA A 812 -33.38 -22.68 4.97
CA ALA A 812 -33.40 -23.17 6.34
C ALA A 812 -32.82 -22.19 7.37
N ASN A 813 -32.05 -21.19 6.92
CA ASN A 813 -31.56 -20.08 7.74
C ASN A 813 -32.60 -18.95 7.96
N GLN A 814 -33.74 -19.00 7.25
CA GLN A 814 -34.87 -18.07 7.33
C GLN A 814 -34.51 -16.57 7.20
N ALA A 815 -33.38 -16.25 6.57
CA ALA A 815 -32.90 -14.88 6.43
C ALA A 815 -33.93 -13.98 5.72
N ASP A 816 -34.10 -12.79 6.30
CA ASP A 816 -35.09 -11.75 6.00
C ASP A 816 -34.41 -10.43 6.41
N HIS A 817 -33.63 -9.85 5.50
CA HIS A 817 -32.72 -8.74 5.82
C HIS A 817 -33.47 -7.43 6.13
N ASP A 818 -34.52 -7.10 5.37
CA ASP A 818 -35.33 -5.90 5.57
C ASP A 818 -36.43 -6.03 6.66
N LYS A 819 -36.84 -7.26 6.99
CA LYS A 819 -37.81 -7.62 8.03
C LYS A 819 -39.27 -7.27 7.64
N ASP A 820 -39.58 -7.39 6.35
CA ASP A 820 -40.90 -7.40 5.69
C ASP A 820 -41.76 -8.62 6.12
N GLY A 821 -41.12 -9.74 6.47
CA GLY A 821 -41.77 -11.00 6.84
C GLY A 821 -41.84 -12.02 5.70
N LYS A 822 -40.86 -11.99 4.79
CA LYS A 822 -40.73 -12.88 3.62
C LYS A 822 -39.26 -12.95 3.27
N GLY A 823 -38.67 -14.15 3.36
CA GLY A 823 -37.23 -14.31 3.31
C GLY A 823 -36.60 -14.06 1.94
N ASP A 824 -35.32 -13.69 1.95
CA ASP A 824 -34.51 -13.32 0.78
C ASP A 824 -34.65 -14.35 -0.37
N ALA A 825 -34.66 -15.64 -0.03
CA ALA A 825 -34.72 -16.74 -0.99
C ALA A 825 -35.99 -16.78 -1.86
N CYS A 826 -37.07 -16.10 -1.46
CA CYS A 826 -38.29 -15.94 -2.23
C CYS A 826 -38.66 -14.47 -2.51
N ASP A 827 -37.77 -13.52 -2.22
CA ASP A 827 -37.94 -12.12 -2.57
C ASP A 827 -37.37 -11.75 -3.96
N TYR A 828 -37.35 -10.45 -4.24
CA TYR A 828 -36.83 -9.78 -5.43
C TYR A 828 -36.27 -8.37 -5.12
N ASP A 829 -36.12 -7.99 -3.85
CA ASP A 829 -35.81 -6.65 -3.35
C ASP A 829 -35.32 -6.78 -1.87
N ASP A 830 -34.31 -7.64 -1.61
CA ASP A 830 -33.91 -8.16 -0.27
C ASP A 830 -33.71 -7.11 0.85
N ASP A 831 -33.46 -5.84 0.51
CA ASP A 831 -33.25 -4.73 1.43
C ASP A 831 -34.33 -3.62 1.36
N ASN A 832 -35.37 -3.83 0.54
CA ASN A 832 -36.50 -2.95 0.23
C ASN A 832 -36.11 -1.52 -0.24
N ASP A 833 -34.92 -1.31 -0.82
CA ASP A 833 -34.51 0.00 -1.35
C ASP A 833 -35.32 0.40 -2.62
N GLY A 834 -35.81 -0.59 -3.37
CA GLY A 834 -36.53 -0.45 -4.64
C GLY A 834 -35.72 -0.76 -5.91
N ILE A 835 -34.50 -1.28 -5.77
CA ILE A 835 -33.67 -1.84 -6.84
C ILE A 835 -33.61 -3.38 -6.70
N PRO A 836 -34.18 -4.15 -7.65
CA PRO A 836 -34.21 -5.61 -7.53
C PRO A 836 -32.83 -6.28 -7.65
N ASP A 837 -32.55 -7.25 -6.79
CA ASP A 837 -31.29 -8.00 -6.58
C ASP A 837 -30.55 -8.40 -7.86
N ASP A 838 -31.26 -8.78 -8.93
CA ASP A 838 -30.63 -9.12 -10.22
C ASP A 838 -29.93 -7.94 -10.92
N LYS A 839 -30.02 -6.74 -10.33
CA LYS A 839 -29.35 -5.50 -10.76
C LYS A 839 -28.61 -4.76 -9.62
N ASP A 840 -28.72 -5.21 -8.39
CA ASP A 840 -28.16 -4.49 -7.25
C ASP A 840 -26.63 -4.68 -7.10
N ASN A 841 -25.96 -3.70 -6.50
CA ASN A 841 -24.53 -3.76 -6.15
C ASN A 841 -24.24 -3.85 -4.64
N CYS A 842 -25.26 -3.74 -3.79
CA CYS A 842 -25.27 -3.96 -2.34
C CYS A 842 -26.60 -4.57 -1.87
N ARG A 843 -26.99 -5.72 -2.46
CA ARG A 843 -28.26 -6.46 -2.25
C ARG A 843 -28.89 -6.41 -0.83
N LEU A 844 -28.06 -6.38 0.22
CA LEU A 844 -28.47 -6.51 1.62
C LEU A 844 -28.37 -5.18 2.41
N VAL A 845 -28.03 -4.06 1.76
CA VAL A 845 -27.62 -2.79 2.40
C VAL A 845 -28.15 -1.56 1.61
N PRO A 846 -29.29 -0.96 2.03
CA PRO A 846 -30.06 -0.01 1.23
C PRO A 846 -29.26 1.17 0.65
N ASN A 847 -29.10 1.20 -0.68
CA ASN A 847 -28.36 2.26 -1.39
C ASN A 847 -29.04 2.73 -2.71
N PRO A 848 -30.19 3.44 -2.68
CA PRO A 848 -31.01 3.69 -3.89
C PRO A 848 -30.42 4.61 -4.98
N ASP A 849 -29.18 5.08 -4.81
CA ASP A 849 -28.40 5.77 -5.83
C ASP A 849 -27.33 4.89 -6.50
N GLN A 850 -27.17 3.65 -6.03
CA GLN A 850 -26.29 2.59 -6.55
C GLN A 850 -24.85 3.08 -6.75
N LEU A 851 -24.36 3.86 -5.79
CA LEU A 851 -23.05 4.51 -5.86
C LEU A 851 -21.91 3.48 -5.79
N ASP A 852 -21.18 3.33 -6.90
CA ASP A 852 -19.92 2.59 -7.04
C ASP A 852 -18.85 3.59 -7.52
N SER A 853 -17.94 3.98 -6.62
CA SER A 853 -16.95 5.04 -6.87
C SER A 853 -15.67 4.56 -7.55
N ASP A 854 -15.29 3.28 -7.43
CA ASP A 854 -14.05 2.74 -8.02
C ASP A 854 -14.28 1.89 -9.29
N GLY A 855 -15.52 1.46 -9.53
CA GLY A 855 -15.98 0.75 -10.71
C GLY A 855 -15.76 -0.76 -10.64
N ASP A 856 -15.68 -1.37 -9.45
CA ASP A 856 -15.52 -2.81 -9.29
C ASP A 856 -16.83 -3.62 -9.39
N GLY A 857 -17.99 -2.96 -9.21
CA GLY A 857 -19.31 -3.57 -9.31
C GLY A 857 -19.97 -3.97 -7.99
N ARG A 858 -19.34 -3.69 -6.84
CA ARG A 858 -19.97 -3.64 -5.51
C ARG A 858 -20.19 -2.17 -5.12
N GLY A 859 -21.24 -1.86 -4.37
CA GLY A 859 -21.52 -0.48 -3.97
C GLY A 859 -20.60 0.03 -2.85
N ASP A 860 -20.40 1.35 -2.79
CA ASP A 860 -19.65 2.05 -1.75
C ASP A 860 -20.26 1.82 -0.34
N ALA A 861 -21.56 1.50 -0.26
CA ALA A 861 -22.31 1.32 0.99
C ALA A 861 -21.92 0.05 1.75
N CYS A 862 -21.62 -1.04 1.03
CA CYS A 862 -21.32 -2.37 1.56
C CYS A 862 -19.89 -2.80 1.20
N LYS A 863 -18.92 -1.87 1.12
CA LYS A 863 -17.68 -2.06 0.33
C LYS A 863 -16.79 -3.24 0.77
N ASP A 864 -16.66 -3.49 2.07
CA ASP A 864 -15.75 -4.51 2.68
C ASP A 864 -16.45 -5.42 3.72
N ASP A 865 -17.77 -5.25 3.85
CA ASP A 865 -18.75 -5.84 4.78
C ASP A 865 -20.07 -5.85 3.96
N PHE A 866 -20.71 -7.00 3.73
CA PHE A 866 -21.73 -7.15 2.67
C PHE A 866 -23.18 -7.09 3.18
N ASP A 867 -23.41 -7.52 4.42
CA ASP A 867 -24.69 -7.66 5.11
C ASP A 867 -24.80 -6.72 6.33
N GLN A 868 -23.77 -5.91 6.60
CA GLN A 868 -23.73 -4.83 7.59
C GLN A 868 -23.72 -5.28 9.06
N ASP A 869 -23.21 -6.49 9.33
CA ASP A 869 -23.07 -7.03 10.67
C ASP A 869 -21.89 -6.43 11.49
N ASN A 870 -21.02 -5.63 10.84
CA ASN A 870 -19.78 -4.99 11.33
C ASN A 870 -18.54 -5.91 11.40
N VAL A 871 -18.61 -7.12 10.84
CA VAL A 871 -17.50 -8.01 10.54
C VAL A 871 -17.10 -7.83 9.06
N LEU A 872 -15.86 -8.17 8.72
CA LEU A 872 -15.35 -8.02 7.36
C LEU A 872 -15.40 -9.35 6.62
N ASP A 873 -15.74 -9.33 5.32
CA ASP A 873 -15.69 -10.43 4.32
C ASP A 873 -14.61 -11.50 4.56
N ILE A 874 -13.44 -11.06 5.02
CA ILE A 874 -12.23 -11.88 5.23
C ILE A 874 -12.22 -12.72 6.50
N TYR A 875 -12.88 -12.27 7.55
CA TYR A 875 -12.93 -12.93 8.87
C TYR A 875 -14.25 -13.65 9.09
N ASP A 876 -15.29 -13.16 8.42
CA ASP A 876 -16.61 -13.74 8.39
C ASP A 876 -16.64 -15.19 7.84
N VAL A 877 -17.59 -15.95 8.38
CA VAL A 877 -17.97 -17.30 7.96
C VAL A 877 -19.15 -17.30 6.98
N CYS A 878 -20.05 -16.31 7.03
CA CYS A 878 -21.27 -16.23 6.23
C CYS A 878 -21.57 -14.80 5.70
N PRO A 879 -20.69 -14.17 4.88
CA PRO A 879 -20.79 -12.78 4.39
C PRO A 879 -21.86 -12.54 3.32
N GLU A 880 -23.03 -13.17 3.48
CA GLU A 880 -24.31 -12.84 2.85
C GLU A 880 -25.47 -13.15 3.83
N ASN A 881 -25.27 -12.99 5.15
CA ASN A 881 -26.23 -13.27 6.23
C ASN A 881 -25.83 -12.60 7.57
N PHE A 882 -26.47 -11.46 7.90
CA PHE A 882 -26.13 -10.61 9.06
C PHE A 882 -26.24 -11.29 10.45
N ASP A 883 -26.88 -12.45 10.58
CA ASP A 883 -27.05 -13.17 11.86
C ASP A 883 -25.87 -14.13 12.21
N ILE A 884 -24.90 -14.39 11.30
CA ILE A 884 -23.89 -15.46 11.47
C ILE A 884 -22.44 -15.03 11.11
N SER A 885 -21.78 -14.28 11.99
CA SER A 885 -20.43 -13.74 11.74
C SER A 885 -19.24 -14.64 12.11
N GLU A 886 -19.39 -15.52 13.11
CA GLU A 886 -18.33 -16.40 13.61
C GLU A 886 -18.79 -17.85 13.79
N THR A 887 -17.86 -18.80 13.92
CA THR A 887 -18.21 -20.17 14.36
C THR A 887 -18.37 -20.18 15.87
N ASP A 888 -19.58 -20.51 16.35
CA ASP A 888 -19.91 -20.54 17.77
C ASP A 888 -20.78 -21.76 18.14
N PHE A 889 -20.30 -22.54 19.12
CA PHE A 889 -21.06 -23.57 19.82
C PHE A 889 -21.02 -23.37 21.35
N ARG A 890 -20.90 -22.13 21.85
CA ARG A 890 -21.13 -21.75 23.26
C ARG A 890 -22.56 -22.07 23.69
N LYS A 891 -23.52 -21.69 22.85
CA LYS A 891 -24.93 -22.06 22.99
C LYS A 891 -25.20 -23.27 22.09
N PHE A 892 -25.73 -24.35 22.67
CA PHE A 892 -26.14 -25.54 21.94
C PHE A 892 -27.37 -26.20 22.58
N GLN A 893 -28.22 -26.78 21.74
CA GLN A 893 -29.34 -27.62 22.15
C GLN A 893 -28.84 -29.05 22.42
N MET A 894 -29.14 -29.56 23.61
CA MET A 894 -28.86 -30.94 24.00
C MET A 894 -29.98 -31.87 23.54
N VAL A 895 -29.64 -32.85 22.69
CA VAL A 895 -30.60 -33.77 22.07
C VAL A 895 -30.30 -35.21 22.49
N PRO A 896 -30.99 -35.76 23.50
CA PRO A 896 -30.83 -37.16 23.94
C PRO A 896 -31.57 -38.11 23.00
N LEU A 897 -30.84 -39.06 22.38
CA LEU A 897 -31.38 -39.98 21.36
C LEU A 897 -31.90 -41.31 21.92
N ASP A 898 -31.70 -41.57 23.22
CA ASP A 898 -32.38 -42.64 23.98
C ASP A 898 -32.75 -42.21 25.41
N PRO A 899 -33.67 -41.25 25.60
CA PRO A 899 -34.03 -40.68 26.92
C PRO A 899 -34.76 -41.68 27.85
N LYS A 900 -34.88 -42.95 27.43
CA LYS A 900 -35.44 -44.08 28.20
C LYS A 900 -34.43 -45.24 28.25
N GLY A 901 -33.15 -44.91 28.10
CA GLY A 901 -32.03 -45.84 27.94
C GLY A 901 -31.63 -46.60 29.19
N THR A 902 -30.52 -47.36 29.05
CA THR A 902 -30.06 -48.30 30.10
C THR A 902 -28.86 -47.81 30.90
N SER A 903 -28.17 -46.75 30.47
CA SER A 903 -27.14 -46.10 31.29
C SER A 903 -27.73 -44.91 32.06
N GLN A 904 -28.58 -44.12 31.39
CA GLN A 904 -29.11 -42.84 31.89
C GLN A 904 -28.00 -41.88 32.34
N ILE A 905 -26.87 -41.91 31.62
CA ILE A 905 -25.80 -40.92 31.70
C ILE A 905 -25.90 -40.08 30.42
N ASP A 906 -26.34 -38.84 30.55
CA ASP A 906 -26.36 -37.89 29.45
C ASP A 906 -24.93 -37.38 29.15
N PRO A 907 -24.66 -36.89 27.92
CA PRO A 907 -23.32 -36.41 27.58
C PRO A 907 -22.96 -35.11 28.34
N ASN A 908 -21.83 -35.11 29.05
CA ASN A 908 -21.24 -33.89 29.59
C ASN A 908 -20.33 -33.24 28.54
N TRP A 909 -20.54 -31.95 28.25
CA TRP A 909 -19.78 -31.17 27.28
C TRP A 909 -19.13 -29.95 27.95
N VAL A 910 -17.83 -29.79 27.76
CA VAL A 910 -17.07 -28.60 28.18
C VAL A 910 -16.76 -27.76 26.94
N VAL A 911 -17.11 -26.48 26.96
CA VAL A 911 -16.81 -25.53 25.87
C VAL A 911 -15.45 -24.86 26.11
N ARG A 912 -14.63 -24.78 25.06
CA ARG A 912 -13.35 -24.06 24.99
C ARG A 912 -13.29 -23.22 23.71
N HIS A 913 -12.24 -22.42 23.53
CA HIS A 913 -12.03 -21.59 22.35
C HIS A 913 -13.26 -20.74 21.99
N GLN A 914 -13.99 -20.25 23.00
CA GLN A 914 -15.20 -19.43 22.84
C GLN A 914 -16.24 -20.07 21.87
N GLY A 915 -16.43 -21.39 21.94
CA GLY A 915 -17.38 -22.12 21.10
C GLY A 915 -16.77 -22.84 19.89
N LYS A 916 -15.48 -22.62 19.59
CA LYS A 916 -14.76 -23.34 18.51
C LYS A 916 -14.13 -24.65 18.96
N GLU A 917 -14.28 -25.04 20.23
CA GLU A 917 -13.86 -26.33 20.75
C GLU A 917 -14.84 -26.87 21.79
N LEU A 918 -15.21 -28.14 21.67
CA LEU A 918 -15.99 -28.86 22.67
C LEU A 918 -15.33 -30.18 23.04
N VAL A 919 -15.24 -30.46 24.33
CA VAL A 919 -14.70 -31.71 24.88
C VAL A 919 -15.81 -32.46 25.59
N GLN A 920 -16.03 -33.71 25.21
CA GLN A 920 -17.01 -34.61 25.82
C GLN A 920 -16.27 -35.57 26.77
N THR A 921 -16.67 -35.61 28.04
CA THR A 921 -15.85 -36.23 29.10
C THR A 921 -16.36 -37.56 29.68
N VAL A 922 -17.57 -38.01 29.34
CA VAL A 922 -18.23 -39.15 30.03
C VAL A 922 -18.79 -40.19 29.06
N ASN A 923 -18.65 -41.48 29.39
CA ASN A 923 -19.26 -42.55 28.62
C ASN A 923 -20.80 -42.53 28.80
N CYS A 924 -21.52 -42.13 27.75
CA CYS A 924 -22.92 -41.71 27.80
C CYS A 924 -23.84 -42.50 26.83
N ASP A 925 -25.16 -42.45 27.10
CA ASP A 925 -26.18 -42.81 26.11
C ASP A 925 -26.09 -41.86 24.88
N PRO A 926 -26.62 -42.23 23.69
CA PRO A 926 -26.39 -41.46 22.47
C PRO A 926 -26.99 -40.05 22.55
N GLY A 927 -26.21 -39.04 22.17
CA GLY A 927 -26.65 -37.64 22.21
C GLY A 927 -25.95 -36.74 21.20
N ILE A 928 -26.54 -35.56 21.00
CA ILE A 928 -26.05 -34.52 20.11
C ILE A 928 -25.99 -33.19 20.87
N ALA A 929 -24.92 -32.42 20.69
CA ALA A 929 -24.89 -30.99 20.93
C ALA A 929 -25.11 -30.28 19.58
N VAL A 930 -26.25 -29.62 19.39
CA VAL A 930 -26.61 -28.95 18.12
C VAL A 930 -26.49 -27.44 18.31
N GLY A 931 -25.77 -26.74 17.43
CA GLY A 931 -25.68 -25.28 17.45
C GLY A 931 -27.05 -24.60 17.26
N PHE A 932 -27.11 -23.28 17.40
CA PHE A 932 -28.35 -22.55 17.09
C PHE A 932 -28.46 -22.21 15.61
N ASP A 933 -27.34 -21.85 14.99
CA ASP A 933 -27.14 -21.46 13.60
C ASP A 933 -27.66 -22.48 12.57
N GLU A 934 -28.34 -21.95 11.55
CA GLU A 934 -29.02 -22.72 10.50
C GLU A 934 -28.44 -22.41 9.12
N PHE A 935 -28.29 -23.45 8.29
CA PHE A 935 -27.50 -23.35 7.05
C PHE A 935 -28.22 -23.94 5.84
N ASN A 936 -28.12 -23.23 4.71
CA ASN A 936 -28.43 -23.73 3.38
C ASN A 936 -27.23 -24.52 2.83
N SER A 937 -26.28 -23.86 2.17
CA SER A 937 -25.04 -24.48 1.71
C SER A 937 -23.91 -24.25 2.70
N VAL A 938 -23.33 -25.32 3.24
CA VAL A 938 -22.27 -25.24 4.25
C VAL A 938 -21.08 -26.13 3.94
N ASP A 939 -19.88 -25.59 4.15
CA ASP A 939 -18.68 -26.39 4.39
C ASP A 939 -18.40 -26.38 5.90
N PHE A 940 -18.26 -27.54 6.53
CA PHE A 940 -18.01 -27.66 7.97
C PHE A 940 -16.79 -28.54 8.22
N SER A 941 -15.87 -28.07 9.05
CA SER A 941 -14.63 -28.75 9.37
C SER A 941 -14.34 -28.67 10.87
N GLY A 942 -13.52 -29.59 11.34
CA GLY A 942 -13.10 -29.65 12.73
C GLY A 942 -12.11 -30.80 12.93
N THR A 943 -11.49 -30.80 14.09
CA THR A 943 -10.49 -31.77 14.50
C THR A 943 -11.07 -32.73 15.51
N PHE A 944 -10.86 -34.02 15.23
CA PHE A 944 -11.35 -35.16 15.99
C PHE A 944 -10.16 -35.85 16.63
N PHE A 945 -10.17 -35.93 17.96
CA PHE A 945 -9.16 -36.59 18.77
C PHE A 945 -9.83 -37.30 19.94
N ILE A 946 -9.26 -38.42 20.39
CA ILE A 946 -9.75 -39.16 21.56
C ILE A 946 -8.58 -39.32 22.54
N ASN A 947 -8.71 -38.67 23.70
CA ASN A 947 -7.65 -38.53 24.71
C ASN A 947 -7.69 -39.66 25.75
N THR A 948 -7.88 -40.90 25.29
CA THR A 948 -7.97 -42.09 26.15
C THR A 948 -7.62 -43.36 25.39
N ASP A 949 -7.16 -44.40 26.11
CA ASP A 949 -7.02 -45.78 25.61
C ASP A 949 -8.24 -46.65 25.96
N ARG A 950 -9.37 -46.01 26.29
CA ARG A 950 -10.60 -46.64 26.76
C ARG A 950 -11.76 -46.53 25.77
N ASP A 951 -12.56 -47.59 25.80
CA ASP A 951 -13.64 -47.91 24.87
C ASP A 951 -13.22 -48.02 23.40
N ASP A 952 -14.14 -48.51 22.55
CA ASP A 952 -13.91 -48.72 21.12
C ASP A 952 -15.00 -48.12 20.21
N ASP A 953 -15.79 -47.19 20.76
CA ASP A 953 -17.16 -46.81 20.39
C ASP A 953 -17.29 -45.58 19.46
N TYR A 954 -18.46 -44.93 19.41
CA TYR A 954 -18.86 -44.01 18.34
C TYR A 954 -18.76 -42.53 18.73
N ALA A 955 -18.15 -41.74 17.86
CA ALA A 955 -18.24 -40.29 17.87
C ALA A 955 -18.19 -39.68 16.45
N GLY A 956 -18.52 -38.39 16.32
CA GLY A 956 -18.55 -37.68 15.04
C GLY A 956 -19.40 -36.40 15.09
N PHE A 957 -20.12 -36.09 14.03
CA PHE A 957 -20.89 -34.84 13.89
C PHE A 957 -22.18 -35.02 13.08
N VAL A 958 -23.14 -34.11 13.26
CA VAL A 958 -24.37 -34.01 12.47
C VAL A 958 -24.35 -32.77 11.58
N PHE A 959 -25.15 -32.80 10.52
CA PHE A 959 -25.37 -31.65 9.64
C PHE A 959 -26.75 -31.75 8.98
N GLY A 960 -27.34 -30.60 8.65
CA GLY A 960 -28.74 -30.55 8.21
C GLY A 960 -29.66 -31.19 9.25
N TYR A 961 -29.43 -30.85 10.53
CA TYR A 961 -30.32 -31.23 11.62
C TYR A 961 -31.55 -30.31 11.57
N GLN A 962 -32.72 -30.92 11.60
CA GLN A 962 -34.00 -30.23 11.70
C GLN A 962 -34.67 -30.68 13.01
N SER A 963 -34.78 -31.99 13.18
CA SER A 963 -35.25 -32.62 14.41
C SER A 963 -34.42 -33.87 14.74
N SER A 964 -34.59 -34.43 15.93
CA SER A 964 -34.02 -35.72 16.34
C SER A 964 -34.55 -36.92 15.54
N SER A 965 -35.59 -36.72 14.72
CA SER A 965 -36.04 -37.67 13.69
C SER A 965 -35.46 -37.40 12.29
N ARG A 966 -34.93 -36.19 12.04
CA ARG A 966 -34.59 -35.63 10.72
C ARG A 966 -33.19 -34.97 10.73
N PHE A 967 -32.14 -35.75 10.45
CA PHE A 967 -30.76 -35.24 10.32
C PHE A 967 -29.83 -36.12 9.48
N TYR A 968 -28.73 -35.57 8.96
CA TYR A 968 -27.58 -36.38 8.51
C TYR A 968 -26.54 -36.52 9.62
N VAL A 969 -25.89 -37.68 9.70
CA VAL A 969 -24.84 -37.96 10.70
C VAL A 969 -23.60 -38.60 10.06
N VAL A 970 -22.44 -38.08 10.43
CA VAL A 970 -21.13 -38.65 10.18
C VAL A 970 -20.64 -39.23 11.51
N MET A 971 -20.40 -40.54 11.57
CA MET A 971 -20.02 -41.23 12.80
C MET A 971 -18.92 -42.26 12.52
N TRP A 972 -18.00 -42.42 13.48
CA TRP A 972 -16.81 -43.25 13.33
C TRP A 972 -16.57 -44.09 14.58
N LYS A 973 -16.30 -45.38 14.38
CA LYS A 973 -16.05 -46.36 15.44
C LYS A 973 -14.69 -47.04 15.29
N GLN A 974 -14.00 -47.33 16.40
CA GLN A 974 -12.67 -47.94 16.39
C GLN A 974 -12.71 -49.42 15.98
N ILE A 975 -13.50 -50.23 16.69
CA ILE A 975 -13.54 -51.69 16.53
C ILE A 975 -14.94 -52.15 16.14
N THR A 976 -15.04 -53.17 15.29
CA THR A 976 -16.34 -53.73 14.86
C THR A 976 -17.03 -54.46 16.03
N GLN A 977 -18.15 -53.92 16.52
CA GLN A 977 -18.84 -54.38 17.73
C GLN A 977 -20.35 -54.57 17.49
N THR A 978 -20.95 -55.60 18.10
CA THR A 978 -22.41 -55.81 18.11
C THR A 978 -22.98 -55.15 19.36
N TYR A 979 -23.98 -54.28 19.22
CA TYR A 979 -24.58 -53.59 20.37
C TYR A 979 -25.11 -54.59 21.40
N TRP A 980 -24.94 -54.27 22.69
CA TRP A 980 -25.31 -55.19 23.78
C TRP A 980 -26.81 -55.47 23.85
N SER A 981 -27.66 -54.47 23.54
CA SER A 981 -29.10 -54.69 23.42
C SER A 981 -29.46 -55.32 22.08
N SER A 982 -29.98 -56.54 22.11
CA SER A 982 -30.58 -57.20 20.95
C SER A 982 -32.00 -56.74 20.61
N THR A 983 -32.60 -55.87 21.45
CA THR A 983 -33.94 -55.29 21.24
C THR A 983 -33.84 -53.79 20.95
N PRO A 984 -34.68 -53.26 20.04
CA PRO A 984 -35.75 -53.95 19.30
C PRO A 984 -35.22 -54.73 18.08
N THR A 985 -34.02 -54.38 17.59
CA THR A 985 -33.33 -55.02 16.46
C THR A 985 -31.88 -55.33 16.82
N LYS A 986 -31.27 -56.37 16.23
CA LYS A 986 -29.86 -56.67 16.48
C LYS A 986 -28.95 -55.75 15.66
N ALA A 987 -28.41 -54.72 16.28
CA ALA A 987 -27.48 -53.79 15.65
C ALA A 987 -26.04 -54.35 15.58
N GLN A 988 -25.38 -54.19 14.43
CA GLN A 988 -23.94 -54.43 14.29
C GLN A 988 -23.26 -53.18 13.71
N GLY A 989 -22.39 -52.57 14.50
CA GLY A 989 -21.55 -51.45 14.11
C GLY A 989 -20.20 -51.96 13.62
N TYR A 990 -19.79 -51.51 12.44
CA TYR A 990 -18.48 -51.81 11.88
C TYR A 990 -17.54 -50.63 12.12
N SER A 991 -16.26 -50.94 12.36
CA SER A 991 -15.19 -49.96 12.34
C SER A 991 -15.09 -49.29 10.99
N GLY A 992 -14.79 -48.00 10.95
CA GLY A 992 -14.82 -47.21 9.72
C GLY A 992 -15.77 -46.01 9.77
N LEU A 993 -15.40 -44.95 9.07
CA LEU A 993 -16.22 -43.74 8.94
C LEU A 993 -17.53 -44.09 8.22
N SER A 994 -18.66 -43.66 8.77
CA SER A 994 -20.00 -43.90 8.23
C SER A 994 -20.75 -42.59 8.05
N ILE A 995 -21.42 -42.43 6.91
CA ILE A 995 -22.30 -41.29 6.61
C ILE A 995 -23.71 -41.85 6.46
N LYS A 996 -24.65 -41.36 7.27
CA LYS A 996 -26.03 -41.85 7.33
C LYS A 996 -27.00 -40.67 7.25
N VAL A 997 -28.21 -40.97 6.82
CA VAL A 997 -29.37 -40.10 6.99
C VAL A 997 -30.34 -40.77 7.95
N VAL A 998 -30.80 -40.02 8.94
CA VAL A 998 -31.81 -40.38 9.92
C VAL A 998 -33.14 -39.84 9.44
N ASN A 999 -34.13 -40.72 9.30
CA ASN A 999 -35.51 -40.40 8.96
C ASN A 999 -36.38 -41.37 9.79
N SER A 1000 -36.63 -40.98 11.04
CA SER A 1000 -37.19 -41.85 12.07
C SER A 1000 -38.71 -41.77 12.12
N THR A 1001 -39.39 -42.89 11.90
CA THR A 1001 -40.85 -42.99 12.12
C THR A 1001 -41.22 -43.25 13.58
N THR A 1002 -40.32 -43.00 14.54
CA THR A 1002 -40.53 -43.26 15.98
C THR A 1002 -39.95 -42.20 16.92
N GLY A 1003 -39.20 -41.21 16.40
CA GLY A 1003 -38.38 -40.32 17.23
C GLY A 1003 -37.28 -41.05 18.02
N PRO A 1004 -36.72 -40.38 19.06
CA PRO A 1004 -35.74 -40.93 20.00
C PRO A 1004 -36.18 -42.19 20.74
N GLY A 1005 -35.22 -43.02 21.11
CA GLY A 1005 -35.43 -44.25 21.89
C GLY A 1005 -34.82 -45.50 21.28
N GLU A 1006 -35.21 -46.67 21.81
CA GLU A 1006 -34.54 -47.94 21.52
C GLU A 1006 -34.47 -48.33 20.03
N HIS A 1007 -35.44 -47.89 19.22
CA HIS A 1007 -35.47 -48.12 17.78
C HIS A 1007 -34.38 -47.31 17.06
N LEU A 1008 -34.31 -46.00 17.31
CA LEU A 1008 -33.38 -45.09 16.65
C LEU A 1008 -31.95 -45.38 17.11
N ARG A 1009 -31.72 -45.55 18.40
CA ARG A 1009 -30.44 -45.98 18.99
C ARG A 1009 -29.85 -47.20 18.29
N ASN A 1010 -30.62 -48.28 18.16
CA ASN A 1010 -30.14 -49.51 17.52
C ASN A 1010 -29.92 -49.32 16.00
N ALA A 1011 -30.71 -48.47 15.34
CA ALA A 1011 -30.51 -48.12 13.94
C ALA A 1011 -29.23 -47.27 13.73
N LEU A 1012 -28.96 -46.32 14.61
CA LEU A 1012 -27.76 -45.49 14.63
C LEU A 1012 -26.49 -46.33 14.85
N TRP A 1013 -26.49 -47.29 15.77
CA TRP A 1013 -25.34 -48.19 15.95
C TRP A 1013 -25.09 -49.07 14.72
N HIS A 1014 -26.13 -49.48 14.00
CA HIS A 1014 -26.00 -50.43 12.90
C HIS A 1014 -25.38 -49.79 11.65
N THR A 1015 -24.27 -50.36 11.15
CA THR A 1015 -23.77 -50.05 9.80
C THR A 1015 -24.61 -50.80 8.76
N GLY A 1016 -25.53 -50.09 8.12
CA GLY A 1016 -26.51 -50.65 7.19
C GLY A 1016 -27.78 -49.79 7.13
N ASP A 1017 -28.83 -50.32 6.50
CA ASP A 1017 -30.13 -49.68 6.43
C ASP A 1017 -31.10 -50.34 7.42
N THR A 1018 -31.74 -49.52 8.27
CA THR A 1018 -32.84 -49.92 9.14
C THR A 1018 -34.12 -49.24 8.67
N PRO A 1019 -35.07 -49.96 8.04
CA PRO A 1019 -36.25 -49.36 7.41
C PRO A 1019 -37.10 -48.52 8.37
N GLY A 1020 -37.42 -47.29 7.96
CA GLY A 1020 -38.18 -46.32 8.77
C GLY A 1020 -37.40 -45.70 9.93
N GLN A 1021 -36.06 -45.77 9.90
CA GLN A 1021 -35.19 -45.25 10.95
C GLN A 1021 -33.94 -44.54 10.38
N VAL A 1022 -33.03 -45.31 9.76
CA VAL A 1022 -31.71 -44.82 9.33
C VAL A 1022 -31.29 -45.52 8.05
N ARG A 1023 -30.72 -44.77 7.10
CA ARG A 1023 -30.17 -45.25 5.84
C ARG A 1023 -28.69 -44.88 5.75
N THR A 1024 -27.81 -45.85 5.51
CA THR A 1024 -26.37 -45.60 5.37
C THR A 1024 -26.07 -45.16 3.94
N LEU A 1025 -25.75 -43.86 3.75
CA LEU A 1025 -25.40 -43.29 2.45
C LEU A 1025 -24.04 -43.82 1.96
N TRP A 1026 -23.09 -43.97 2.88
CA TRP A 1026 -21.73 -44.42 2.60
C TRP A 1026 -21.05 -44.95 3.88
N HIS A 1027 -20.09 -45.86 3.72
CA HIS A 1027 -19.19 -46.32 4.77
C HIS A 1027 -17.82 -46.62 4.16
N ASP A 1028 -16.72 -46.38 4.88
CA ASP A 1028 -15.37 -46.65 4.40
C ASP A 1028 -15.21 -48.15 4.05
N PRO A 1029 -14.98 -48.52 2.78
CA PRO A 1029 -14.86 -49.92 2.37
C PRO A 1029 -13.54 -50.59 2.82
N LYS A 1030 -12.66 -49.86 3.52
CA LYS A 1030 -11.49 -50.43 4.21
C LYS A 1030 -11.78 -50.79 5.67
N ASN A 1031 -12.90 -50.31 6.22
CA ASN A 1031 -13.33 -50.48 7.62
C ASN A 1031 -12.30 -49.96 8.65
N VAL A 1032 -11.58 -48.88 8.33
CA VAL A 1032 -10.50 -48.33 9.18
C VAL A 1032 -11.08 -47.51 10.31
N GLY A 1033 -11.00 -48.03 11.54
CA GLY A 1033 -11.30 -47.27 12.75
C GLY A 1033 -10.34 -46.11 13.01
N TRP A 1034 -10.71 -45.25 13.94
CA TRP A 1034 -9.81 -44.25 14.52
C TRP A 1034 -8.73 -44.92 15.38
N LYS A 1035 -7.90 -44.13 16.07
CA LYS A 1035 -6.84 -44.59 16.98
C LYS A 1035 -6.78 -43.69 18.19
N ASP A 1036 -6.46 -44.28 19.33
CA ASP A 1036 -6.11 -43.60 20.58
C ASP A 1036 -5.07 -42.50 20.32
N PHE A 1037 -5.22 -41.34 20.99
CA PHE A 1037 -4.28 -40.21 20.97
C PHE A 1037 -3.80 -39.81 19.56
N THR A 1038 -4.69 -39.83 18.57
CA THR A 1038 -4.39 -39.53 17.17
C THR A 1038 -5.35 -38.50 16.63
N ALA A 1039 -4.82 -37.39 16.09
CA ALA A 1039 -5.61 -36.33 15.49
C ALA A 1039 -6.05 -36.64 14.06
N TYR A 1040 -7.30 -36.28 13.78
CA TYR A 1040 -7.90 -36.35 12.46
C TYR A 1040 -8.68 -35.09 12.13
N ARG A 1041 -8.54 -34.54 10.92
CA ARG A 1041 -9.35 -33.40 10.46
C ARG A 1041 -10.49 -33.89 9.57
N TRP A 1042 -11.74 -33.51 9.86
CA TRP A 1042 -12.84 -33.68 8.92
C TRP A 1042 -13.07 -32.42 8.07
N HIS A 1043 -13.62 -32.61 6.87
CA HIS A 1043 -14.17 -31.55 6.03
C HIS A 1043 -15.41 -32.11 5.33
N LEU A 1044 -16.58 -31.66 5.79
CA LEU A 1044 -17.87 -31.78 5.11
C LEU A 1044 -17.96 -30.74 4.00
N THR A 1045 -18.64 -31.10 2.92
CA THR A 1045 -19.21 -30.18 1.94
C THR A 1045 -20.64 -30.60 1.69
N HIS A 1046 -21.60 -29.74 2.04
CA HIS A 1046 -23.03 -29.95 1.83
C HIS A 1046 -23.60 -28.81 0.97
N ARG A 1047 -24.28 -29.16 -0.15
CA ARG A 1047 -24.95 -28.23 -1.06
C ARG A 1047 -26.37 -28.76 -1.39
N PRO A 1048 -27.33 -28.65 -0.45
CA PRO A 1048 -28.62 -29.35 -0.52
C PRO A 1048 -29.49 -29.00 -1.73
N ARG A 1049 -29.37 -27.77 -2.26
CA ARG A 1049 -29.97 -27.34 -3.54
C ARG A 1049 -29.69 -28.33 -4.67
N THR A 1050 -28.49 -28.90 -4.72
CA THR A 1050 -28.11 -30.00 -5.63
C THR A 1050 -28.16 -31.40 -4.99
N GLY A 1051 -28.26 -31.45 -3.66
CA GLY A 1051 -28.14 -32.66 -2.85
C GLY A 1051 -26.70 -33.16 -2.68
N HIS A 1052 -25.69 -32.36 -3.04
CA HIS A 1052 -24.32 -32.83 -3.01
C HIS A 1052 -23.81 -32.90 -1.56
N ILE A 1053 -23.39 -34.09 -1.15
CA ILE A 1053 -22.66 -34.36 0.09
C ILE A 1053 -21.25 -34.88 -0.27
N ARG A 1054 -20.23 -34.42 0.46
CA ARG A 1054 -18.91 -35.07 0.50
C ARG A 1054 -18.30 -34.91 1.89
N VAL A 1055 -17.63 -35.95 2.38
CA VAL A 1055 -16.83 -35.89 3.60
C VAL A 1055 -15.43 -36.39 3.26
N VAL A 1056 -14.41 -35.62 3.67
CA VAL A 1056 -13.00 -35.99 3.60
C VAL A 1056 -12.46 -36.04 5.03
N MET A 1057 -11.72 -37.10 5.37
CA MET A 1057 -11.09 -37.29 6.67
C MET A 1057 -9.58 -37.44 6.49
N TYR A 1058 -8.81 -36.60 7.16
CA TYR A 1058 -7.35 -36.57 7.12
C TYR A 1058 -6.76 -37.19 8.40
N GLU A 1059 -5.73 -38.02 8.28
CA GLU A 1059 -4.84 -38.44 9.37
C GLU A 1059 -3.58 -37.57 9.27
N GLY A 1060 -3.46 -36.58 10.15
CA GLY A 1060 -2.52 -35.46 9.97
C GLY A 1060 -2.67 -34.84 8.57
N LYS A 1061 -1.58 -34.88 7.79
CA LYS A 1061 -1.48 -34.32 6.42
C LYS A 1061 -2.08 -35.19 5.31
N LYS A 1062 -2.62 -36.37 5.61
CA LYS A 1062 -2.98 -37.38 4.59
C LYS A 1062 -4.46 -37.70 4.59
N ILE A 1063 -5.11 -37.59 3.44
CA ILE A 1063 -6.47 -38.12 3.25
C ILE A 1063 -6.47 -39.62 3.58
N MET A 1064 -7.13 -39.98 4.67
CA MET A 1064 -7.35 -41.35 5.13
C MET A 1064 -8.60 -41.90 4.47
N ALA A 1065 -9.70 -41.13 4.47
CA ALA A 1065 -10.95 -41.44 3.79
C ALA A 1065 -11.48 -40.24 3.01
N ASP A 1066 -12.18 -40.52 1.91
CA ASP A 1066 -12.91 -39.56 1.07
C ASP A 1066 -14.16 -40.29 0.57
N SER A 1067 -15.34 -39.75 0.84
CA SER A 1067 -16.60 -40.36 0.40
C SER A 1067 -16.76 -40.33 -1.13
N GLY A 1068 -15.98 -39.48 -1.82
CA GLY A 1068 -16.33 -39.04 -3.16
C GLY A 1068 -17.60 -38.19 -3.13
N ARG A 1069 -18.29 -38.09 -4.27
CA ARG A 1069 -19.55 -37.34 -4.37
C ARG A 1069 -20.74 -38.24 -4.05
N ILE A 1070 -21.35 -38.01 -2.89
CA ILE A 1070 -22.68 -38.50 -2.53
C ILE A 1070 -23.70 -37.49 -3.07
N TYR A 1071 -24.89 -38.00 -3.41
CA TYR A 1071 -26.06 -37.20 -3.75
C TYR A 1071 -27.26 -37.70 -2.95
N ASP A 1072 -27.79 -36.86 -2.07
CA ASP A 1072 -28.99 -37.10 -1.29
C ASP A 1072 -29.82 -35.81 -1.13
N LYS A 1073 -31.13 -35.93 -1.03
CA LYS A 1073 -32.07 -34.80 -0.94
C LYS A 1073 -33.22 -35.17 0.01
N THR A 1074 -32.88 -35.77 1.15
CA THR A 1074 -33.88 -36.03 2.19
C THR A 1074 -34.19 -34.74 2.97
N TYR A 1075 -33.16 -33.92 3.20
CA TYR A 1075 -33.23 -32.61 3.87
C TYR A 1075 -32.52 -31.55 3.01
N THR A 1076 -33.07 -30.34 2.96
CA THR A 1076 -32.63 -29.24 2.09
C THR A 1076 -31.93 -28.07 2.81
N GLY A 1077 -31.74 -28.17 4.13
CA GLY A 1077 -30.90 -27.29 4.95
C GLY A 1077 -30.78 -27.80 6.38
N GLY A 1078 -30.53 -26.90 7.34
CA GLY A 1078 -30.64 -27.14 8.79
C GLY A 1078 -29.33 -26.99 9.58
N ARG A 1079 -29.39 -27.28 10.87
CA ARG A 1079 -28.35 -27.03 11.88
C ARG A 1079 -27.14 -27.96 11.80
N LEU A 1080 -26.03 -27.53 12.41
CA LEU A 1080 -24.81 -28.33 12.63
C LEU A 1080 -24.73 -28.80 14.09
N GLY A 1081 -23.96 -29.85 14.35
CA GLY A 1081 -23.73 -30.31 15.73
C GLY A 1081 -22.72 -31.44 15.87
N LEU A 1082 -22.41 -31.79 17.12
CA LEU A 1082 -21.43 -32.81 17.50
C LEU A 1082 -22.15 -34.05 18.07
N PHE A 1083 -21.68 -35.25 17.73
CA PHE A 1083 -22.34 -36.52 18.03
C PHE A 1083 -21.43 -37.44 18.85
N VAL A 1084 -21.97 -38.00 19.94
CA VAL A 1084 -21.33 -39.08 20.72
C VAL A 1084 -22.32 -40.21 21.02
N PHE A 1085 -21.79 -41.43 21.15
CA PHE A 1085 -22.53 -42.60 21.59
C PHE A 1085 -21.56 -43.61 22.22
N SER A 1086 -21.60 -43.72 23.55
CA SER A 1086 -20.87 -44.72 24.34
C SER A 1086 -19.33 -44.58 24.31
N GLN A 1087 -18.81 -43.36 24.08
CA GLN A 1087 -17.37 -43.05 24.05
C GLN A 1087 -17.06 -41.85 24.97
N GLU A 1088 -16.01 -41.95 25.79
CA GLU A 1088 -15.52 -40.88 26.68
C GLU A 1088 -14.27 -40.17 26.09
N MET A 1089 -13.98 -38.97 26.61
CA MET A 1089 -12.78 -38.15 26.32
C MET A 1089 -12.60 -37.81 24.84
N VAL A 1090 -13.68 -37.36 24.19
CA VAL A 1090 -13.70 -36.97 22.77
C VAL A 1090 -13.53 -35.46 22.63
N TYR A 1091 -12.52 -35.04 21.86
CA TYR A 1091 -12.19 -33.65 21.59
C TYR A 1091 -12.66 -33.30 20.16
N PHE A 1092 -13.45 -32.24 20.07
CA PHE A 1092 -13.96 -31.64 18.84
C PHE A 1092 -13.41 -30.22 18.74
N SER A 1093 -12.19 -30.10 18.21
CA SER A 1093 -11.33 -28.92 18.27
C SER A 1093 -11.30 -28.13 16.96
N ASP A 1094 -10.98 -26.84 17.01
CA ASP A 1094 -10.89 -25.91 15.87
C ASP A 1094 -12.07 -26.05 14.88
N LEU A 1095 -13.28 -26.07 15.42
CA LEU A 1095 -14.53 -26.10 14.68
C LEU A 1095 -14.64 -24.86 13.80
N LYS A 1096 -14.92 -25.06 12.50
CA LYS A 1096 -15.06 -23.99 11.50
C LYS A 1096 -16.14 -24.38 10.50
N TYR A 1097 -17.24 -23.65 10.48
CA TYR A 1097 -18.20 -23.64 9.37
C TYR A 1097 -17.99 -22.40 8.47
N GLU A 1098 -18.44 -22.50 7.22
CA GLU A 1098 -18.55 -21.39 6.27
C GLU A 1098 -19.84 -21.56 5.45
N CYS A 1099 -20.65 -20.52 5.33
CA CYS A 1099 -21.73 -20.48 4.33
C CYS A 1099 -21.13 -20.38 2.93
N ARG A 1100 -21.70 -21.15 1.99
CA ARG A 1100 -21.12 -21.39 0.67
C ARG A 1100 -22.19 -21.61 -0.41
N ASP A 1101 -23.22 -20.77 -0.40
CA ASP A 1101 -24.26 -20.74 -1.44
C ASP A 1101 -23.73 -20.14 -2.75
N VAL A 1102 -24.00 -20.83 -3.87
CA VAL A 1102 -23.47 -20.57 -5.23
C VAL A 1102 -24.43 -21.15 -6.29
#